data_AF-A0A109UH92-F1
#
_entry.id   AF-A0A109UH92-F1
#
_cell.length_a   1.000
_cell.length_b   1.000
_cell.length_c   1.000
_cell.angle_alpha   90.00
_cell.angle_beta   90.00
_cell.angle_gamma   90.00
#
_symmetry.space_group_name_H-M   'P 1'
#
loop_
_entity.id
_entity.type
_entity.pdbx_description
1 polymer ?
#
loop_
_entity_poly.entity_id
_entity_poly.type
_entity_poly.pdbx_seq_one_letter_code
_entity_poly.pdbx_strand_id
1 'polypeptide(L)'
;MRKRAYKKIKSGVIALFVMLLTISTLSAWYDDTQHKTANFGTEFNQCVVILDNSELNTSKMLEGASFELYRKNELGDERIGDIYTTNESGEVTLHLESGDYYFKGIMPPSGYDFYLDEQLEDPLKFEFSVDCSLKKYVLVQTYSVCNTCSLELLNIVKNSNGTMLSDDQRNLEFEYVITFSDGKSYPYTFTGSNQSGVIDGTGSVFLKHLESILFENLPCGLEYSIQTIPKEGYTPDITDVTGILKGHDDVTITHVIDEEKGDGSFILTKHVVNRDGSQLSLDQLLTEFEFTITFEDGMTYFASLNGSIPFELASGDTIMLKHYDTLVVQTHKDNLKYTIKETDASNQGYSSSHNEIQGTTSRDTVMEYVVTNTYLNDTPEAKTGSLIVKKDVVGTTLKDSFTFTVSFSEHIEELTVSIDGGNPVKYDEGSTLQIPANSTAVFENIPYGTTYEIHEQDLETYQELVNTVSGVVDRKDTTVTFKNRFIPEPQKTLLEIRKEVVGEGDLNKAFEFTLTIDGVTESFTLKHGQSKTIEVKPGAHYEVKEKDYQQEGYILNLFNGKGNAVEGTTTHVKAVNTFDKSIINNIIEGEVIWNVPDGYDHVIPDEIEVCVYNGDGVEIACTTTNKDQDWKFEFEVPKYDKDGNEIEYYVRTKDREHFEIEYLDNYVIKLTYRVPTSLQFDISKIIKSDGNAPDETFAFKLTGMNNAPVQDTSTVLINGEGSASFGEITFTKVGTYTYVIREIVDRTSEYEYDMDPVTVQVSVSEQRLKLVVDQVTYTKAGQIVDSITFTNTYEKRIDEEPKPVKPSKPDLPETGTEHRNTAFIGFLLVCLGGLTFALQELRRFAHLKKGSHNESNS
;
A
#
# COMPACT_ATOMS: atom_id res chain seq x y z
N MET A 1 14.68 50.38 -3.48
CA MET A 1 14.56 51.74 -2.87
C MET A 1 15.40 51.77 -1.58
N ARG A 2 15.12 52.68 -0.63
CA ARG A 2 15.70 52.79 0.75
C ARG A 2 15.85 51.42 1.47
N LYS A 3 16.75 51.17 2.43
CA LYS A 3 17.88 51.93 3.03
C LYS A 3 18.80 51.00 3.87
N ARG A 4 20.09 51.37 3.94
CA ARG A 4 21.06 51.34 5.08
C ARG A 4 20.49 51.12 6.52
N ALA A 5 21.24 50.63 7.53
CA ALA A 5 22.62 50.07 7.63
C ALA A 5 23.01 49.71 9.10
N TYR A 6 24.27 49.24 9.30
CA TYR A 6 25.14 49.31 10.51
C TYR A 6 24.99 48.23 11.63
N LYS A 7 25.99 47.92 12.52
CA LYS A 7 27.49 48.01 12.54
C LYS A 7 28.07 47.71 13.95
N LYS A 8 29.11 46.83 14.08
CA LYS A 8 30.15 46.78 15.17
C LYS A 8 29.71 46.27 16.60
N ILE A 9 30.56 45.76 17.53
CA ILE A 9 31.95 45.18 17.51
C ILE A 9 32.34 44.46 18.86
N LYS A 10 33.32 43.52 18.83
CA LYS A 10 34.27 43.04 19.88
C LYS A 10 33.86 42.38 21.23
N SER A 11 34.26 41.11 21.36
CA SER A 11 35.34 40.55 22.25
C SER A 11 35.26 40.50 23.79
N GLY A 12 35.49 39.29 24.34
CA GLY A 12 36.19 39.00 25.61
C GLY A 12 35.39 38.18 26.66
N VAL A 13 35.97 37.45 27.63
CA VAL A 13 37.37 36.97 27.84
C VAL A 13 37.40 35.98 29.06
N ILE A 14 38.22 34.90 29.05
CA ILE A 14 38.79 34.08 30.19
C ILE A 14 37.81 33.65 31.34
N ALA A 15 37.48 32.38 31.63
CA ALA A 15 38.21 31.11 31.91
C ALA A 15 38.65 30.86 33.38
N LEU A 16 38.88 29.57 33.77
CA LEU A 16 39.16 28.98 35.12
C LEU A 16 37.89 28.81 36.01
N PHE A 17 37.72 27.86 36.97
CA PHE A 17 38.50 26.76 37.62
C PHE A 17 37.51 25.88 38.47
N VAL A 18 37.75 24.68 39.07
CA VAL A 18 38.64 23.48 38.87
C VAL A 18 38.37 22.41 39.99
N MET A 19 38.87 21.16 39.88
CA MET A 19 39.05 20.10 40.95
C MET A 19 37.80 19.35 41.50
N LEU A 20 37.81 18.11 42.04
CA LEU A 20 38.77 16.96 42.30
C LEU A 20 37.96 15.63 42.11
N LEU A 21 38.45 14.47 41.59
CA LEU A 21 39.35 13.42 42.16
C LEU A 21 38.84 12.80 43.49
N THR A 22 38.83 11.47 43.78
CA THR A 22 39.57 10.24 43.35
C THR A 22 38.62 9.00 43.34
N ILE A 23 38.71 7.95 42.50
CA ILE A 23 39.71 6.88 42.23
C ILE A 23 39.81 5.76 43.30
N SER A 24 39.48 4.52 42.90
CA SER A 24 40.15 3.28 43.36
C SER A 24 40.09 2.18 42.27
N THR A 25 41.04 1.25 42.29
CA THR A 25 41.28 0.15 41.30
C THR A 25 41.21 -1.21 42.05
N LEU A 26 41.32 -2.43 41.48
CA LEU A 26 41.97 -2.95 40.28
C LEU A 26 41.23 -4.20 39.73
N SER A 27 41.43 -4.53 38.44
CA SER A 27 42.18 -5.73 38.00
C SER A 27 42.45 -5.69 36.49
N ALA A 28 43.58 -6.23 36.04
CA ALA A 28 44.07 -6.19 34.66
C ALA A 28 45.22 -7.20 34.44
N TRP A 29 45.56 -7.46 33.16
CA TRP A 29 46.82 -8.11 32.70
C TRP A 29 46.97 -9.61 33.03
N TYR A 30 47.76 -10.45 32.34
CA TYR A 30 48.53 -10.42 31.07
C TYR A 30 48.83 -11.89 30.65
N ASP A 31 49.43 -12.30 29.52
CA ASP A 31 50.11 -11.67 28.35
C ASP A 31 49.78 -12.58 27.11
N ASP A 32 50.38 -12.65 25.91
CA ASP A 32 51.57 -12.05 25.26
C ASP A 32 51.30 -11.88 23.74
N THR A 33 52.36 -11.85 22.93
CA THR A 33 52.52 -11.32 21.56
C THR A 33 53.65 -12.11 20.84
N GLN A 34 54.20 -11.83 19.65
CA GLN A 34 54.17 -10.72 18.66
C GLN A 34 53.86 -11.32 17.23
N HIS A 35 54.33 -10.90 16.03
CA HIS A 35 55.29 -9.87 15.59
C HIS A 35 55.01 -9.32 14.16
N LYS A 36 54.49 -8.09 14.12
CA LYS A 36 54.94 -6.94 13.32
C LYS A 36 55.85 -7.17 12.09
N THR A 37 55.56 -6.40 11.03
CA THR A 37 56.25 -5.11 10.70
C THR A 37 55.36 -4.33 9.72
N ALA A 38 54.91 -3.09 9.99
CA ALA A 38 55.60 -1.80 10.19
C ALA A 38 56.06 -1.14 8.86
N ASN A 39 55.88 0.17 8.60
CA ASN A 39 55.36 1.24 9.45
C ASN A 39 54.98 2.51 8.62
N PHE A 40 53.87 3.18 8.94
CA PHE A 40 53.70 4.65 9.03
C PHE A 40 52.25 4.91 9.50
N GLY A 41 51.99 5.96 10.30
CA GLY A 41 50.76 6.01 11.11
C GLY A 41 50.02 7.34 11.16
N THR A 42 48.74 7.21 11.56
CA THR A 42 47.83 8.24 12.06
C THR A 42 46.97 7.58 13.13
N GLU A 43 46.59 8.31 14.18
CA GLU A 43 45.71 7.80 15.25
C GLU A 43 44.24 8.01 14.86
N PHE A 44 43.37 7.03 15.14
CA PHE A 44 41.93 7.16 14.92
C PHE A 44 41.35 8.18 15.90
N ASN A 45 41.08 9.38 15.41
CA ASN A 45 40.66 10.55 16.21
C ASN A 45 39.12 10.66 16.33
N GLN A 46 38.42 9.52 16.29
CA GLN A 46 36.96 9.40 16.22
C GLN A 46 36.41 8.61 17.42
N CYS A 47 35.22 9.00 17.87
CA CYS A 47 34.52 8.43 19.01
C CYS A 47 33.21 7.77 18.60
N VAL A 48 32.85 6.72 19.33
CA VAL A 48 31.56 6.05 19.18
C VAL A 48 30.44 6.99 19.63
N VAL A 49 29.46 7.20 18.75
CA VAL A 49 28.20 7.87 19.05
C VAL A 49 27.08 6.88 18.76
N ILE A 50 26.17 6.71 19.72
CA ILE A 50 24.98 5.87 19.59
C ILE A 50 23.77 6.80 19.63
N LEU A 51 22.86 6.63 18.68
CA LEU A 51 21.55 7.26 18.62
C LEU A 51 20.52 6.15 18.85
N ASP A 52 19.72 6.27 19.90
CA ASP A 52 18.66 5.32 20.23
C ASP A 52 17.29 6.00 20.13
N ASN A 53 16.34 5.32 19.48
CA ASN A 53 14.94 5.77 19.37
C ASN A 53 14.00 4.78 20.07
N SER A 54 13.19 5.31 20.99
CA SER A 54 12.28 4.50 21.82
C SER A 54 10.86 5.05 21.85
N GLU A 55 9.89 4.19 22.16
CA GLU A 55 8.50 4.62 22.38
C GLU A 55 8.39 5.38 23.71
N LEU A 56 7.90 6.62 23.65
CA LEU A 56 7.89 7.59 24.74
C LEU A 56 7.30 7.01 26.05
N ASN A 57 8.02 7.19 27.16
CA ASN A 57 7.69 6.65 28.49
C ASN A 57 7.70 5.10 28.62
N THR A 58 8.19 4.37 27.63
CA THR A 58 8.33 2.90 27.68
C THR A 58 9.80 2.46 27.73
N SER A 59 10.06 1.18 27.50
CA SER A 59 11.41 0.64 27.23
C SER A 59 11.46 -0.12 25.89
N LYS A 60 10.52 0.16 24.99
CA LYS A 60 10.47 -0.43 23.64
C LYS A 60 11.34 0.40 22.70
N MET A 61 12.38 -0.22 22.16
CA MET A 61 13.20 0.36 21.09
C MET A 61 12.49 0.23 19.74
N LEU A 62 12.76 1.15 18.81
CA LEU A 62 12.01 1.30 17.56
C LEU A 62 12.93 1.38 16.33
N GLU A 63 12.82 0.36 15.48
CA GLU A 63 13.41 0.28 14.13
C GLU A 63 12.75 1.28 13.16
N GLY A 64 13.46 1.68 12.10
CA GLY A 64 12.93 2.46 10.98
C GLY A 64 12.94 3.98 11.15
N ALA A 65 13.26 4.50 12.35
CA ALA A 65 13.40 5.95 12.57
C ALA A 65 14.61 6.47 11.80
N SER A 66 14.39 7.45 10.92
CA SER A 66 15.36 7.90 9.94
C SER A 66 15.75 9.37 10.15
N PHE A 67 17.06 9.63 10.20
CA PHE A 67 17.66 10.89 10.60
C PHE A 67 18.78 11.34 9.64
N GLU A 68 18.97 12.65 9.49
CA GLU A 68 20.19 13.24 8.92
C GLU A 68 21.14 13.68 10.04
N LEU A 69 22.45 13.58 9.83
CA LEU A 69 23.48 14.10 10.74
C LEU A 69 24.12 15.38 10.19
N TYR A 70 24.32 16.37 11.05
CA TYR A 70 24.99 17.63 10.71
C TYR A 70 26.10 17.99 11.71
N ARG A 71 27.23 18.49 11.22
CA ARG A 71 28.29 19.14 12.01
C ARG A 71 28.05 20.64 12.05
N LYS A 72 28.05 21.23 13.25
CA LYS A 72 27.76 22.67 13.45
C LYS A 72 28.99 23.52 13.17
N ASN A 73 28.85 24.54 12.32
CA ASN A 73 29.96 25.35 11.81
C ASN A 73 29.59 26.84 11.75
N GLU A 74 30.49 27.76 12.13
CA GLU A 74 30.24 29.22 12.15
C GLU A 74 29.88 29.85 10.78
N LEU A 75 30.08 29.12 9.68
CA LEU A 75 29.82 29.55 8.30
C LEU A 75 28.56 28.88 7.68
N GLY A 76 27.88 28.00 8.42
CA GLY A 76 26.77 27.17 7.94
C GLY A 76 27.04 25.68 8.19
N ASP A 77 26.03 24.97 8.70
CA ASP A 77 26.16 23.57 9.10
C ASP A 77 26.42 22.62 7.91
N GLU A 78 27.16 21.55 8.16
CA GLU A 78 27.65 20.59 7.15
C GLU A 78 27.00 19.22 7.36
N ARG A 79 26.29 18.69 6.35
CA ARG A 79 25.67 17.34 6.41
C ARG A 79 26.75 16.28 6.34
N ILE A 80 26.72 15.30 7.24
CA ILE A 80 27.72 14.24 7.38
C ILE A 80 27.07 12.90 7.01
N GLY A 81 27.40 12.37 5.84
CA GLY A 81 26.79 11.15 5.30
C GLY A 81 25.38 11.38 4.76
N ASP A 82 24.60 10.29 4.69
CA ASP A 82 23.26 10.27 4.12
C ASP A 82 22.15 10.22 5.17
N ILE A 83 21.28 9.21 5.10
CA ILE A 83 20.21 8.98 6.06
C ILE A 83 20.62 7.82 6.95
N TYR A 84 20.50 8.02 8.26
CA TYR A 84 20.77 7.03 9.27
C TYR A 84 19.44 6.52 9.82
N THR A 85 19.15 5.25 9.58
CA THR A 85 17.92 4.59 10.01
C THR A 85 18.20 3.62 11.16
N THR A 86 17.41 3.66 12.23
CA THR A 86 17.55 2.73 13.35
C THR A 86 17.26 1.29 12.91
N ASN A 87 18.09 0.35 13.38
CA ASN A 87 17.99 -1.09 13.09
C ASN A 87 16.94 -1.81 13.97
N GLU A 88 16.82 -3.14 13.86
CA GLU A 88 15.99 -4.01 14.71
C GLU A 88 16.13 -3.77 16.23
N SER A 89 17.28 -3.25 16.69
CA SER A 89 17.53 -2.91 18.10
C SER A 89 17.16 -1.47 18.48
N GLY A 90 16.66 -0.68 17.52
CA GLY A 90 16.33 0.75 17.63
C GLY A 90 17.54 1.68 17.70
N GLU A 91 18.71 1.22 17.27
CA GLU A 91 19.98 1.96 17.39
C GLU A 91 20.60 2.32 16.03
N VAL A 92 21.37 3.42 16.01
CA VAL A 92 22.41 3.74 15.01
C VAL A 92 23.73 3.96 15.75
N THR A 93 24.82 3.30 15.29
CA THR A 93 26.17 3.49 15.84
C THR A 93 27.11 4.13 14.81
N LEU A 94 27.73 5.26 15.17
CA LEU A 94 28.63 6.05 14.31
C LEU A 94 30.01 6.28 14.95
N HIS A 95 30.98 6.68 14.13
CA HIS A 95 32.33 7.08 14.56
C HIS A 95 32.63 8.52 14.13
N LEU A 96 32.55 9.49 15.05
CA LEU A 96 32.64 10.93 14.76
C LEU A 96 33.86 11.59 15.44
N GLU A 97 34.48 12.56 14.78
CA GLU A 97 35.53 13.40 15.39
C GLU A 97 34.96 14.33 16.47
N SER A 98 35.81 14.87 17.35
CA SER A 98 35.40 15.94 18.27
C SER A 98 34.78 17.14 17.54
N GLY A 99 33.71 17.70 18.12
CA GLY A 99 32.94 18.81 17.56
C GLY A 99 31.49 18.84 18.06
N ASP A 100 30.76 19.88 17.67
CA ASP A 100 29.32 19.99 17.95
C ASP A 100 28.52 19.51 16.72
N TYR A 101 27.46 18.76 16.96
CA TYR A 101 26.64 18.10 15.94
C TYR A 101 25.15 18.16 16.29
N TYR A 102 24.31 17.72 15.36
CA TYR A 102 22.93 17.33 15.66
C TYR A 102 22.44 16.26 14.69
N PHE A 103 21.56 15.40 15.19
CA PHE A 103 20.66 14.66 14.31
C PHE A 103 19.40 15.49 14.02
N LYS A 104 18.84 15.31 12.83
CA LYS A 104 17.55 15.88 12.44
C LYS A 104 16.60 14.74 12.03
N GLY A 105 15.45 14.64 12.68
CA GLY A 105 14.43 13.65 12.31
C GLY A 105 13.83 13.92 10.92
N ILE A 106 13.75 12.89 10.07
CA ILE A 106 13.24 12.96 8.70
C ILE A 106 11.98 12.12 8.52
N MET A 107 12.00 10.87 8.99
CA MET A 107 10.85 9.96 8.92
C MET A 107 10.78 9.12 10.21
N PRO A 108 9.64 9.08 10.90
CA PRO A 108 9.46 8.27 12.11
C PRO A 108 9.29 6.76 11.77
N PRO A 109 9.34 5.86 12.77
CA PRO A 109 8.99 4.45 12.60
C PRO A 109 7.60 4.24 12.02
N SER A 110 7.39 3.11 11.32
CA SER A 110 6.07 2.74 10.81
C SER A 110 5.05 2.61 11.95
N GLY A 111 3.98 3.41 11.90
CA GLY A 111 2.96 3.48 12.95
C GLY A 111 3.28 4.42 14.12
N TYR A 112 4.29 5.30 13.97
CA TYR A 112 4.70 6.28 14.97
C TYR A 112 4.91 7.67 14.36
N ASP A 113 4.93 8.70 15.21
CA ASP A 113 5.41 10.06 14.93
C ASP A 113 6.57 10.41 15.87
N PHE A 114 7.45 11.33 15.48
CA PHE A 114 8.50 11.82 16.40
C PHE A 114 7.90 12.65 17.54
N TYR A 115 8.40 12.46 18.78
CA TYR A 115 8.01 13.33 19.90
C TYR A 115 8.61 14.73 19.72
N LEU A 116 7.75 15.75 19.76
CA LEU A 116 8.14 17.16 19.60
C LEU A 116 8.10 17.87 20.96
N ASP A 117 9.26 18.34 21.46
CA ASP A 117 9.30 19.23 22.62
C ASP A 117 9.02 20.67 22.20
N GLU A 118 7.81 21.17 22.49
CA GLU A 118 7.34 22.52 22.16
C GLU A 118 8.20 23.66 22.78
N GLN A 119 9.15 23.37 23.67
CA GLN A 119 10.08 24.37 24.21
C GLN A 119 11.37 24.55 23.39
N LEU A 120 11.59 23.74 22.35
CA LEU A 120 12.72 23.86 21.43
C LEU A 120 12.39 24.72 20.19
N GLU A 121 13.38 25.48 19.72
CA GLU A 121 13.24 26.36 18.53
C GLU A 121 13.20 25.57 17.20
N ASP A 122 13.70 24.32 17.20
CA ASP A 122 13.47 23.29 16.18
C ASP A 122 13.32 21.94 16.91
N PRO A 123 12.08 21.42 17.10
CA PRO A 123 11.83 20.24 17.94
C PRO A 123 12.28 18.91 17.31
N LEU A 124 12.65 18.88 16.03
CA LEU A 124 13.22 17.71 15.36
C LEU A 124 14.76 17.69 15.42
N LYS A 125 15.38 18.60 16.17
CA LYS A 125 16.83 18.83 16.17
C LYS A 125 17.50 18.37 17.47
N PHE A 126 18.11 17.20 17.42
CA PHE A 126 18.75 16.54 18.57
C PHE A 126 20.24 16.92 18.63
N GLU A 127 20.56 18.05 19.27
CA GLU A 127 21.94 18.55 19.36
C GLU A 127 22.81 17.80 20.40
N PHE A 128 24.07 17.53 20.06
CA PHE A 128 25.04 16.88 20.93
C PHE A 128 26.49 17.31 20.64
N SER A 129 27.40 17.11 21.60
CA SER A 129 28.83 17.44 21.47
C SER A 129 29.69 16.20 21.68
N VAL A 130 30.68 16.00 20.81
CA VAL A 130 31.68 14.93 20.88
C VAL A 130 33.01 15.49 21.39
N ASP A 131 33.58 14.88 22.44
CA ASP A 131 34.93 15.18 22.93
C ASP A 131 35.72 13.89 23.15
N CYS A 132 36.57 13.55 22.19
CA CYS A 132 37.42 12.37 22.24
C CYS A 132 38.57 12.41 23.25
N SER A 133 38.82 13.55 23.92
CA SER A 133 39.73 13.58 25.06
C SER A 133 39.19 12.84 26.28
N LEU A 134 37.86 12.66 26.37
CA LEU A 134 37.17 12.09 27.54
C LEU A 134 37.01 10.55 27.51
N LYS A 135 37.31 9.90 26.37
CA LYS A 135 37.19 8.45 26.16
C LYS A 135 35.86 7.82 26.65
N LYS A 136 34.75 8.45 26.27
CA LYS A 136 33.39 7.90 26.42
C LYS A 136 32.73 7.78 25.05
N TYR A 137 31.73 6.90 24.93
CA TYR A 137 30.75 7.03 23.88
C TYR A 137 29.76 8.16 24.22
N VAL A 138 29.15 8.76 23.22
CA VAL A 138 28.00 9.68 23.37
C VAL A 138 26.74 8.90 23.07
N LEU A 139 25.69 9.08 23.88
CA LEU A 139 24.36 8.52 23.64
C LEU A 139 23.38 9.67 23.34
N VAL A 140 22.55 9.54 22.30
CA VAL A 140 21.62 10.58 21.86
C VAL A 140 20.19 10.07 21.96
N GLN A 141 19.54 10.50 23.05
CA GLN A 141 18.13 10.31 23.40
C GLN A 141 17.12 10.75 22.32
N THR A 142 16.47 9.83 21.59
CA THR A 142 15.28 10.16 20.78
C THR A 142 14.05 9.34 21.16
N TYR A 143 12.88 9.93 20.94
CA TYR A 143 11.60 9.35 21.32
C TYR A 143 10.58 9.50 20.18
N SER A 144 9.77 8.47 19.99
CA SER A 144 8.60 8.49 19.10
C SER A 144 7.33 8.16 19.88
N VAL A 145 6.19 8.67 19.43
CA VAL A 145 4.86 8.42 19.99
C VAL A 145 4.12 7.48 19.05
N CYS A 146 3.45 6.45 19.59
CA CYS A 146 2.66 5.53 18.78
C CYS A 146 1.45 6.27 18.19
N ASN A 147 1.17 6.06 16.90
CA ASN A 147 0.02 6.67 16.25
C ASN A 147 -1.23 5.98 16.78
N THR A 148 -2.01 6.74 17.56
CA THR A 148 -3.23 6.25 18.20
C THR A 148 -4.42 6.35 17.25
N CYS A 149 -4.97 5.19 16.93
CA CYS A 149 -6.22 5.03 16.22
C CYS A 149 -7.40 4.96 17.19
N SER A 150 -8.62 5.07 16.66
CA SER A 150 -9.86 4.92 17.41
C SER A 150 -10.97 4.31 16.56
N LEU A 151 -11.95 3.70 17.22
CA LEU A 151 -13.07 3.00 16.61
C LEU A 151 -14.35 3.41 17.35
N GLU A 152 -15.32 4.00 16.64
CA GLU A 152 -16.66 4.25 17.16
C GLU A 152 -17.66 3.26 16.54
N LEU A 153 -18.52 2.66 17.38
CA LEU A 153 -19.64 1.81 16.95
C LEU A 153 -20.96 2.44 17.40
N LEU A 154 -21.82 2.79 16.45
CA LEU A 154 -23.15 3.38 16.64
C LEU A 154 -24.27 2.41 16.23
N ASN A 155 -25.27 2.22 17.10
CA ASN A 155 -26.49 1.50 16.78
C ASN A 155 -27.62 2.45 16.36
N ILE A 156 -28.22 2.22 15.20
CA ILE A 156 -29.43 2.90 14.73
C ILE A 156 -30.56 1.88 14.61
N VAL A 157 -31.78 2.33 14.84
CA VAL A 157 -33.02 1.53 14.72
C VAL A 157 -34.04 2.37 13.93
N LYS A 158 -34.78 1.79 13.00
CA LYS A 158 -35.83 2.48 12.22
C LYS A 158 -36.98 1.54 11.87
N ASN A 159 -38.21 2.05 11.85
CA ASN A 159 -39.35 1.29 11.31
C ASN A 159 -39.28 1.30 9.77
N SER A 160 -39.54 0.17 9.10
CA SER A 160 -39.48 0.09 7.62
C SER A 160 -40.51 0.99 6.92
N ASN A 161 -41.61 1.30 7.61
CA ASN A 161 -42.63 2.28 7.19
C ASN A 161 -42.24 3.76 7.45
N GLY A 162 -41.04 4.05 7.95
CA GLY A 162 -40.55 5.42 8.21
C GLY A 162 -41.22 6.14 9.38
N THR A 163 -42.01 5.45 10.21
CA THR A 163 -42.65 6.05 11.39
C THR A 163 -41.67 6.28 12.54
N MET A 164 -42.06 7.13 13.48
CA MET A 164 -41.31 7.38 14.72
C MET A 164 -41.35 6.15 15.62
N LEU A 165 -40.19 5.73 16.14
CA LEU A 165 -40.09 4.60 17.08
C LEU A 165 -40.99 4.79 18.33
N SER A 166 -41.44 3.69 18.92
CA SER A 166 -41.99 3.64 20.27
C SER A 166 -40.88 3.79 21.33
N ASP A 167 -41.26 4.00 22.60
CA ASP A 167 -40.28 4.00 23.69
C ASP A 167 -39.68 2.61 23.92
N ASP A 168 -40.43 1.53 23.74
CA ASP A 168 -39.92 0.17 23.84
C ASP A 168 -38.92 -0.15 22.70
N GLN A 169 -39.22 0.28 21.47
CA GLN A 169 -38.32 0.16 20.31
C GLN A 169 -37.02 0.97 20.52
N ARG A 170 -37.09 2.16 21.14
CA ARG A 170 -35.91 2.96 21.52
C ARG A 170 -35.04 2.29 22.58
N ASN A 171 -35.65 1.70 23.61
CA ASN A 171 -34.95 1.15 24.77
C ASN A 171 -34.46 -0.30 24.60
N LEU A 172 -34.76 -0.94 23.47
CA LEU A 172 -34.33 -2.31 23.20
C LEU A 172 -32.82 -2.39 22.94
N GLU A 173 -32.16 -3.36 23.58
CA GLU A 173 -30.71 -3.60 23.47
C GLU A 173 -30.39 -4.64 22.39
N PHE A 174 -29.35 -4.35 21.60
CA PHE A 174 -28.82 -5.17 20.51
C PHE A 174 -27.38 -5.58 20.84
N GLU A 175 -27.02 -6.84 20.58
CA GLU A 175 -25.74 -7.41 20.96
C GLU A 175 -24.76 -7.44 19.79
N TYR A 176 -23.54 -6.98 20.03
CA TYR A 176 -22.43 -6.96 19.09
C TYR A 176 -21.21 -7.66 19.69
N VAL A 177 -20.69 -8.68 19.02
CA VAL A 177 -19.44 -9.36 19.39
C VAL A 177 -18.28 -8.66 18.67
N ILE A 178 -17.37 -8.05 19.44
CA ILE A 178 -16.21 -7.34 18.94
C ILE A 178 -14.96 -8.18 19.20
N THR A 179 -14.10 -8.33 18.19
CA THR A 179 -12.82 -9.03 18.25
C THR A 179 -11.69 -8.15 17.72
N PHE A 180 -10.54 -8.15 18.40
CA PHE A 180 -9.30 -7.52 17.94
C PHE A 180 -8.23 -8.57 17.63
N SER A 181 -7.54 -8.44 16.50
CA SER A 181 -6.66 -9.50 15.97
C SER A 181 -5.40 -9.79 16.79
N ASP A 182 -4.98 -8.85 17.65
CA ASP A 182 -3.85 -9.04 18.56
C ASP A 182 -4.22 -9.73 19.89
N GLY A 183 -5.52 -9.97 20.11
CA GLY A 183 -6.05 -10.65 21.30
C GLY A 183 -5.91 -9.88 22.62
N LYS A 184 -5.62 -8.57 22.61
CA LYS A 184 -5.46 -7.78 23.84
C LYS A 184 -6.77 -7.22 24.39
N SER A 185 -6.72 -6.77 25.64
CA SER A 185 -7.82 -6.08 26.31
C SER A 185 -7.83 -4.59 25.99
N TYR A 186 -8.94 -4.08 25.46
CA TYR A 186 -9.13 -2.66 25.11
C TYR A 186 -10.33 -2.03 25.83
N PRO A 187 -10.17 -0.87 26.50
CA PRO A 187 -11.26 -0.15 27.11
C PRO A 187 -12.09 0.60 26.08
N TYR A 188 -13.38 0.78 26.37
CA TYR A 188 -14.28 1.65 25.61
C TYR A 188 -15.12 2.52 26.55
N THR A 189 -15.62 3.64 26.03
CA THR A 189 -16.58 4.52 26.71
C THR A 189 -17.88 4.59 25.90
N PHE A 190 -19.02 4.80 26.56
CA PHE A 190 -20.27 5.12 25.88
C PHE A 190 -20.32 6.62 25.59
N THR A 191 -20.35 6.99 24.31
CA THR A 191 -20.19 8.38 23.84
C THR A 191 -21.22 9.32 24.49
N GLY A 192 -20.73 10.43 25.04
CA GLY A 192 -21.56 11.40 25.76
C GLY A 192 -21.97 10.99 27.20
N SER A 193 -21.42 9.91 27.74
CA SER A 193 -21.70 9.44 29.11
C SER A 193 -20.43 9.15 29.94
N ASN A 194 -20.62 8.85 31.23
CA ASN A 194 -19.55 8.37 32.11
C ASN A 194 -19.49 6.83 32.22
N GLN A 195 -20.22 6.10 31.37
CA GLN A 195 -20.19 4.63 31.39
C GLN A 195 -19.07 4.10 30.49
N SER A 196 -18.42 3.02 30.92
CA SER A 196 -17.27 2.42 30.24
C SER A 196 -17.20 0.92 30.50
N GLY A 197 -16.51 0.22 29.61
CA GLY A 197 -16.27 -1.22 29.67
C GLY A 197 -14.90 -1.60 29.11
N VAL A 198 -14.64 -2.90 29.00
CA VAL A 198 -13.41 -3.46 28.42
C VAL A 198 -13.80 -4.71 27.60
N ILE A 199 -13.30 -4.80 26.38
CA ILE A 199 -13.33 -6.04 25.57
C ILE A 199 -11.98 -6.74 25.74
N ASP A 200 -11.98 -8.01 26.14
CA ASP A 200 -10.75 -8.78 26.39
C ASP A 200 -10.47 -9.76 25.23
N GLY A 201 -9.84 -9.25 24.17
CA GLY A 201 -9.58 -9.97 22.91
C GLY A 201 -10.84 -10.23 22.07
N THR A 202 -11.89 -10.80 22.65
CA THR A 202 -13.23 -10.96 22.06
C THR A 202 -14.30 -10.83 23.14
N GLY A 203 -15.36 -10.05 22.89
CA GLY A 203 -16.45 -9.88 23.86
C GLY A 203 -17.68 -9.17 23.30
N SER A 204 -18.81 -9.36 23.97
CA SER A 204 -20.09 -8.72 23.63
C SER A 204 -20.25 -7.33 24.23
N VAL A 205 -20.86 -6.42 23.49
CA VAL A 205 -21.43 -5.16 23.99
C VAL A 205 -22.90 -5.03 23.58
N PHE A 206 -23.68 -4.30 24.39
CA PHE A 206 -25.11 -4.09 24.20
C PHE A 206 -25.39 -2.59 24.00
N LEU A 207 -26.02 -2.22 22.88
CA LEU A 207 -26.35 -0.84 22.53
C LEU A 207 -27.85 -0.68 22.21
N LYS A 208 -28.45 0.44 22.60
CA LYS A 208 -29.81 0.88 22.22
C LYS A 208 -29.79 1.81 21.01
N HIS A 209 -30.97 2.25 20.57
CA HIS A 209 -31.10 3.26 19.52
C HIS A 209 -30.36 4.57 19.89
N LEU A 210 -29.42 4.98 19.03
CA LEU A 210 -28.54 6.15 19.21
C LEU A 210 -27.58 6.08 20.41
N GLU A 211 -27.37 4.90 20.99
CA GLU A 211 -26.19 4.65 21.83
C GLU A 211 -25.00 4.27 20.92
N SER A 212 -23.85 4.88 21.16
CA SER A 212 -22.57 4.49 20.57
C SER A 212 -21.50 4.28 21.63
N ILE A 213 -20.46 3.53 21.26
CA ILE A 213 -19.25 3.35 22.06
C ILE A 213 -18.01 3.76 21.28
N LEU A 214 -17.06 4.38 21.97
CA LEU A 214 -15.76 4.81 21.45
C LEU A 214 -14.64 4.04 22.14
N PHE A 215 -13.81 3.36 21.34
CA PHE A 215 -12.49 2.88 21.74
C PHE A 215 -11.44 3.93 21.36
N GLU A 216 -10.71 4.46 22.34
CA GLU A 216 -9.62 5.41 22.13
C GLU A 216 -8.25 4.73 22.34
N ASN A 217 -7.21 5.26 21.69
CA ASN A 217 -5.82 4.82 21.86
C ASN A 217 -5.56 3.36 21.42
N LEU A 218 -6.27 2.90 20.39
CA LEU A 218 -5.98 1.64 19.71
C LEU A 218 -4.70 1.76 18.87
N PRO A 219 -3.87 0.71 18.72
CA PRO A 219 -2.75 0.73 17.79
C PRO A 219 -3.23 0.87 16.34
N CYS A 220 -2.70 1.83 15.59
CA CYS A 220 -2.89 1.84 14.15
C CYS A 220 -2.21 0.62 13.50
N GLY A 221 -2.87 0.03 12.49
CA GLY A 221 -2.53 -1.26 11.89
C GLY A 221 -3.22 -2.47 12.53
N LEU A 222 -3.93 -2.31 13.66
CA LEU A 222 -4.73 -3.38 14.28
C LEU A 222 -5.94 -3.73 13.41
N GLU A 223 -6.16 -5.03 13.18
CA GLU A 223 -7.38 -5.52 12.52
C GLU A 223 -8.48 -5.78 13.57
N TYR A 224 -9.73 -5.51 13.19
CA TYR A 224 -10.89 -5.76 14.04
C TYR A 224 -12.03 -6.41 13.25
N SER A 225 -12.92 -7.10 13.96
CA SER A 225 -14.20 -7.55 13.44
C SER A 225 -15.34 -7.30 14.43
N ILE A 226 -16.51 -6.94 13.92
CA ILE A 226 -17.74 -6.72 14.69
C ILE A 226 -18.83 -7.60 14.07
N GLN A 227 -19.44 -8.47 14.87
CA GLN A 227 -20.54 -9.35 14.47
C GLN A 227 -21.82 -8.99 15.23
N THR A 228 -22.88 -8.68 14.50
CA THR A 228 -24.22 -8.39 15.03
C THR A 228 -24.96 -9.69 15.32
N ILE A 229 -25.44 -9.88 16.56
CA ILE A 229 -26.28 -11.03 16.91
C ILE A 229 -27.73 -10.77 16.46
N PRO A 230 -28.33 -11.60 15.58
CA PRO A 230 -29.67 -11.34 15.05
C PRO A 230 -30.77 -11.27 16.12
N LYS A 231 -31.72 -10.35 15.93
CA LYS A 231 -32.82 -10.08 16.86
C LYS A 231 -34.16 -10.32 16.15
N GLU A 232 -35.04 -11.12 16.76
CA GLU A 232 -36.35 -11.45 16.18
C GLU A 232 -37.21 -10.19 15.96
N GLY A 233 -37.66 -9.97 14.72
CA GLY A 233 -38.40 -8.78 14.29
C GLY A 233 -37.55 -7.58 13.85
N TYR A 234 -36.22 -7.69 13.85
CA TYR A 234 -35.30 -6.60 13.52
C TYR A 234 -34.20 -7.06 12.56
N THR A 235 -34.24 -6.58 11.32
CA THR A 235 -33.28 -6.92 10.26
C THR A 235 -32.12 -5.91 10.24
N PRO A 236 -30.87 -6.28 10.58
CA PRO A 236 -29.72 -5.38 10.43
C PRO A 236 -29.36 -5.17 8.95
N ASP A 237 -28.85 -3.99 8.61
CA ASP A 237 -28.27 -3.69 7.29
C ASP A 237 -26.92 -4.41 7.05
N ILE A 238 -26.13 -4.62 8.11
CA ILE A 238 -24.86 -5.35 8.09
C ILE A 238 -24.77 -6.31 9.28
N THR A 239 -24.44 -7.58 9.02
CA THR A 239 -24.25 -8.60 10.07
C THR A 239 -22.80 -8.71 10.55
N ASP A 240 -21.82 -8.47 9.68
CA ASP A 240 -20.40 -8.69 9.95
C ASP A 240 -19.57 -7.57 9.31
N VAL A 241 -18.80 -6.85 10.13
CA VAL A 241 -17.87 -5.78 9.72
C VAL A 241 -16.44 -6.24 10.00
N THR A 242 -15.50 -5.94 9.10
CA THR A 242 -14.06 -6.18 9.29
C THR A 242 -13.25 -4.99 8.79
N GLY A 243 -12.29 -4.48 9.58
CA GLY A 243 -11.47 -3.34 9.21
C GLY A 243 -10.03 -3.43 9.73
N ILE A 244 -9.18 -2.51 9.26
CA ILE A 244 -7.78 -2.35 9.69
C ILE A 244 -7.57 -0.88 10.01
N LEU A 245 -7.36 -0.54 11.28
CA LEU A 245 -7.36 0.83 11.76
C LEU A 245 -6.21 1.65 11.16
N LYS A 246 -6.53 2.81 10.57
CA LYS A 246 -5.53 3.76 10.03
C LYS A 246 -5.75 5.22 10.47
N GLY A 247 -6.78 5.47 11.27
CA GLY A 247 -7.04 6.75 11.93
C GLY A 247 -8.22 6.60 12.88
N HIS A 248 -9.32 7.28 12.56
CA HIS A 248 -10.62 7.05 13.18
C HIS A 248 -11.49 6.24 12.22
N ASP A 249 -12.04 5.12 12.70
CA ASP A 249 -12.99 4.28 11.98
C ASP A 249 -14.41 4.46 12.58
N ASP A 250 -15.33 5.01 11.78
CA ASP A 250 -16.76 5.11 12.10
C ASP A 250 -17.52 3.86 11.63
N VAL A 251 -18.10 3.08 12.53
CA VAL A 251 -19.01 1.97 12.21
C VAL A 251 -20.42 2.28 12.68
N THR A 252 -21.38 2.28 11.76
CA THR A 252 -22.81 2.40 12.06
C THR A 252 -23.55 1.17 11.56
N ILE A 253 -24.42 0.59 12.39
CA ILE A 253 -25.25 -0.56 12.04
C ILE A 253 -26.72 -0.20 12.29
N THR A 254 -27.57 -0.39 11.28
CA THR A 254 -28.99 0.00 11.29
C THR A 254 -29.91 -1.21 11.34
N HIS A 255 -30.64 -1.36 12.43
CA HIS A 255 -31.72 -2.33 12.56
C HIS A 255 -33.04 -1.79 11.98
N VAL A 256 -33.65 -2.55 11.08
CA VAL A 256 -34.94 -2.25 10.45
C VAL A 256 -36.04 -3.11 11.08
N ILE A 257 -37.09 -2.46 11.59
CA ILE A 257 -38.26 -3.14 12.15
C ILE A 257 -39.30 -3.34 11.04
N ASP A 258 -39.67 -4.59 10.81
CA ASP A 258 -40.83 -4.97 10.01
C ASP A 258 -42.00 -5.32 10.95
N GLU A 259 -42.87 -4.34 11.17
CA GLU A 259 -44.07 -4.49 11.99
C GLU A 259 -45.06 -5.46 11.33
N GLU A 260 -45.82 -6.24 12.11
CA GLU A 260 -46.89 -7.11 11.58
C GLU A 260 -48.04 -6.26 11.01
N LYS A 261 -47.97 -5.99 9.71
CA LYS A 261 -48.97 -5.20 8.98
C LYS A 261 -50.16 -6.06 8.53
N GLY A 262 -51.27 -5.38 8.20
CA GLY A 262 -52.56 -6.00 7.84
C GLY A 262 -52.44 -7.08 6.76
N ASP A 263 -52.90 -8.29 7.05
CA ASP A 263 -52.51 -9.53 6.40
C ASP A 263 -53.21 -9.80 5.05
N GLY A 264 -53.28 -8.80 4.17
CA GLY A 264 -54.01 -8.88 2.90
C GLY A 264 -55.53 -8.99 3.09
N SER A 265 -56.04 -8.56 4.23
CA SER A 265 -57.43 -8.81 4.66
C SER A 265 -58.39 -7.68 4.31
N PHE A 266 -59.67 -8.03 4.15
CA PHE A 266 -60.76 -7.07 4.10
C PHE A 266 -61.94 -7.47 4.99
N ILE A 267 -62.74 -6.48 5.36
CA ILE A 267 -63.89 -6.56 6.25
C ILE A 267 -65.11 -6.01 5.54
N LEU A 268 -66.21 -6.77 5.55
CA LEU A 268 -67.50 -6.42 4.97
C LEU A 268 -68.57 -6.46 6.07
N THR A 269 -69.07 -5.30 6.47
CA THR A 269 -70.13 -5.16 7.46
C THR A 269 -71.46 -4.80 6.79
N LYS A 270 -72.52 -5.54 7.13
CA LYS A 270 -73.87 -5.30 6.59
C LYS A 270 -74.70 -4.46 7.54
N HIS A 271 -75.16 -3.31 7.06
CA HIS A 271 -76.13 -2.46 7.73
C HIS A 271 -77.50 -2.49 7.02
N VAL A 272 -78.53 -2.13 7.78
CA VAL A 272 -79.93 -2.01 7.32
C VAL A 272 -80.53 -0.77 7.99
N VAL A 273 -81.36 0.00 7.29
CA VAL A 273 -82.05 1.19 7.82
C VAL A 273 -83.43 1.34 7.16
N ASN A 274 -84.38 1.97 7.84
CA ASN A 274 -85.61 2.45 7.18
C ASN A 274 -85.35 3.81 6.51
N ARG A 275 -85.94 4.07 5.33
CA ARG A 275 -85.76 5.33 4.56
C ARG A 275 -86.15 6.58 5.37
N ASP A 276 -87.10 6.46 6.29
CA ASP A 276 -87.57 7.52 7.21
C ASP A 276 -86.72 7.70 8.49
N GLY A 277 -85.72 6.84 8.72
CA GLY A 277 -84.91 6.83 9.95
C GLY A 277 -85.60 6.23 11.17
N SER A 278 -86.75 5.55 11.00
CA SER A 278 -87.41 4.80 12.08
C SER A 278 -86.61 3.56 12.50
N GLN A 279 -86.93 3.03 13.68
CA GLN A 279 -86.33 1.79 14.20
C GLN A 279 -86.75 0.57 13.36
N LEU A 280 -85.82 -0.34 13.13
CA LEU A 280 -86.08 -1.59 12.41
C LEU A 280 -87.02 -2.51 13.19
N SER A 281 -87.86 -3.25 12.47
CA SER A 281 -88.60 -4.39 13.01
C SER A 281 -87.70 -5.62 13.16
N LEU A 282 -88.16 -6.61 13.94
CA LEU A 282 -87.42 -7.85 14.13
C LEU A 282 -87.18 -8.61 12.80
N ASP A 283 -88.16 -8.61 11.91
CA ASP A 283 -88.03 -9.25 10.60
C ASP A 283 -86.97 -8.56 9.73
N GLN A 284 -86.89 -7.23 9.78
CA GLN A 284 -85.87 -6.45 9.06
C GLN A 284 -84.45 -6.64 9.63
N LEU A 285 -84.33 -6.84 10.95
CA LEU A 285 -83.06 -7.20 11.60
C LEU A 285 -82.58 -8.60 11.22
N LEU A 286 -83.52 -9.53 11.01
CA LEU A 286 -83.26 -10.93 10.66
C LEU A 286 -83.19 -11.20 9.15
N THR A 287 -83.49 -10.19 8.30
CA THR A 287 -83.46 -10.32 6.84
C THR A 287 -82.03 -10.58 6.37
N GLU A 288 -81.87 -11.62 5.54
CA GLU A 288 -80.59 -12.06 5.00
C GLU A 288 -80.37 -11.50 3.59
N PHE A 289 -79.19 -10.95 3.34
CA PHE A 289 -78.78 -10.43 2.04
C PHE A 289 -77.61 -11.24 1.49
N GLU A 290 -77.69 -11.63 0.22
CA GLU A 290 -76.72 -12.49 -0.44
C GLU A 290 -75.60 -11.66 -1.07
N PHE A 291 -74.36 -12.00 -0.75
CA PHE A 291 -73.14 -11.41 -1.29
C PHE A 291 -72.29 -12.46 -2.00
N THR A 292 -71.93 -12.23 -3.26
CA THR A 292 -70.94 -13.02 -3.99
C THR A 292 -69.56 -12.40 -3.82
N ILE A 293 -68.55 -13.22 -3.49
CA ILE A 293 -67.15 -12.80 -3.35
C ILE A 293 -66.32 -13.47 -4.44
N THR A 294 -65.66 -12.68 -5.30
CA THR A 294 -64.81 -13.18 -6.39
C THR A 294 -63.38 -12.69 -6.22
N PHE A 295 -62.39 -13.57 -6.39
CA PHE A 295 -60.96 -13.27 -6.41
C PHE A 295 -60.40 -13.48 -7.82
N GLU A 296 -59.56 -12.55 -8.29
CA GLU A 296 -58.98 -12.54 -9.64
C GLU A 296 -58.19 -13.82 -9.97
N ASP A 297 -57.49 -14.39 -9.00
CA ASP A 297 -56.70 -15.61 -9.18
C ASP A 297 -57.51 -16.92 -9.09
N GLY A 298 -58.82 -16.82 -8.83
CA GLY A 298 -59.73 -17.98 -8.76
C GLY A 298 -59.52 -18.89 -7.55
N MET A 299 -58.73 -18.49 -6.55
CA MET A 299 -58.35 -19.33 -5.42
C MET A 299 -59.39 -19.32 -4.28
N THR A 300 -59.14 -20.18 -3.29
CA THR A 300 -59.88 -20.27 -2.02
C THR A 300 -59.08 -19.61 -0.89
N TYR A 301 -59.76 -18.88 -0.02
CA TYR A 301 -59.20 -18.15 1.12
C TYR A 301 -59.95 -18.46 2.42
N PHE A 302 -59.45 -17.99 3.56
CA PHE A 302 -60.15 -18.13 4.82
C PHE A 302 -61.03 -16.91 5.10
N ALA A 303 -62.24 -17.14 5.59
CA ALA A 303 -63.15 -16.10 6.05
C ALA A 303 -63.73 -16.44 7.42
N SER A 304 -64.13 -15.44 8.20
CA SER A 304 -64.86 -15.61 9.45
C SER A 304 -66.05 -14.67 9.53
N LEU A 305 -67.15 -15.14 10.11
CA LEU A 305 -68.37 -14.36 10.29
C LEU A 305 -68.55 -14.01 11.77
N ASN A 306 -68.63 -12.73 12.12
CA ASN A 306 -68.80 -12.24 13.50
C ASN A 306 -67.75 -12.78 14.50
N GLY A 307 -66.51 -13.02 14.05
CA GLY A 307 -65.44 -13.60 14.89
C GLY A 307 -65.64 -15.07 15.25
N SER A 308 -66.46 -15.81 14.47
CA SER A 308 -66.55 -17.27 14.56
C SER A 308 -65.29 -17.98 14.02
N ILE A 309 -65.26 -19.31 14.15
CA ILE A 309 -64.16 -20.14 13.63
C ILE A 309 -64.05 -19.93 12.10
N PRO A 310 -62.85 -19.68 11.56
CA PRO A 310 -62.68 -19.50 10.12
C PRO A 310 -63.14 -20.70 9.28
N PHE A 311 -63.65 -20.40 8.10
CA PHE A 311 -64.10 -21.35 7.08
C PHE A 311 -63.45 -21.03 5.72
N GLU A 312 -63.43 -22.00 4.81
CA GLU A 312 -62.94 -21.81 3.44
C GLU A 312 -64.00 -21.10 2.58
N LEU A 313 -63.59 -20.08 1.82
CA LEU A 313 -64.39 -19.28 0.90
C LEU A 313 -63.71 -19.29 -0.48
N ALA A 314 -64.32 -19.92 -1.48
CA ALA A 314 -63.81 -20.00 -2.84
C ALA A 314 -64.20 -18.77 -3.69
N SER A 315 -63.43 -18.49 -4.74
CA SER A 315 -63.79 -17.46 -5.72
C SER A 315 -65.12 -17.80 -6.41
N GLY A 316 -66.12 -16.93 -6.21
CA GLY A 316 -67.49 -17.09 -6.70
C GLY A 316 -68.49 -17.60 -5.65
N ASP A 317 -68.08 -17.88 -4.41
CA ASP A 317 -68.98 -18.31 -3.34
C ASP A 317 -69.91 -17.19 -2.85
N THR A 318 -71.09 -17.59 -2.39
CA THR A 318 -72.14 -16.72 -1.84
C THR A 318 -72.23 -16.81 -0.31
N ILE A 319 -72.30 -15.67 0.37
CA ILE A 319 -72.48 -15.56 1.83
C ILE A 319 -73.72 -14.71 2.17
N MET A 320 -74.47 -15.14 3.18
CA MET A 320 -75.67 -14.44 3.66
C MET A 320 -75.34 -13.57 4.88
N LEU A 321 -75.60 -12.26 4.81
CA LEU A 321 -75.35 -11.31 5.90
C LEU A 321 -76.64 -10.60 6.35
N LYS A 322 -76.85 -10.48 7.66
CA LYS A 322 -77.94 -9.74 8.33
C LYS A 322 -77.48 -8.39 8.86
N HIS A 323 -78.35 -7.68 9.57
CA HIS A 323 -78.00 -6.41 10.22
C HIS A 323 -76.92 -6.59 11.30
N TYR A 324 -75.81 -5.86 11.16
CA TYR A 324 -74.56 -5.95 11.92
C TYR A 324 -73.75 -7.25 11.75
N ASP A 325 -74.07 -8.11 10.77
CA ASP A 325 -73.15 -9.19 10.41
C ASP A 325 -71.89 -8.61 9.75
N THR A 326 -70.73 -9.05 10.24
CA THR A 326 -69.39 -8.64 9.80
C THR A 326 -68.64 -9.87 9.30
N LEU A 327 -68.32 -9.90 8.01
CA LEU A 327 -67.43 -10.88 7.38
C LEU A 327 -66.00 -10.33 7.37
N VAL A 328 -65.03 -11.12 7.84
CA VAL A 328 -63.59 -10.84 7.68
C VAL A 328 -63.02 -11.88 6.74
N VAL A 329 -62.33 -11.47 5.68
CA VAL A 329 -61.68 -12.34 4.68
C VAL A 329 -60.17 -12.14 4.75
N GLN A 330 -59.42 -13.21 4.94
CA GLN A 330 -57.96 -13.23 5.12
C GLN A 330 -57.29 -13.88 3.91
N THR A 331 -56.42 -13.15 3.21
CA THR A 331 -55.77 -13.63 1.98
C THR A 331 -54.27 -13.84 2.08
N HIS A 332 -53.60 -13.14 3.01
CA HIS A 332 -52.15 -13.07 3.17
C HIS A 332 -51.37 -12.59 1.92
N LYS A 333 -52.06 -12.04 0.91
CA LYS A 333 -51.48 -11.50 -0.33
C LYS A 333 -51.58 -9.98 -0.37
N ASP A 334 -50.53 -9.34 -0.90
CA ASP A 334 -50.61 -7.97 -1.42
C ASP A 334 -51.03 -8.05 -2.91
N ASN A 335 -51.68 -7.01 -3.43
CA ASN A 335 -52.06 -6.88 -4.85
C ASN A 335 -53.03 -7.96 -5.40
N LEU A 336 -53.81 -8.65 -4.56
CA LEU A 336 -54.89 -9.52 -5.07
C LEU A 336 -56.14 -8.68 -5.35
N LYS A 337 -56.60 -8.64 -6.60
CA LYS A 337 -57.87 -7.99 -6.95
C LYS A 337 -59.07 -8.88 -6.59
N TYR A 338 -60.14 -8.25 -6.09
CA TYR A 338 -61.39 -8.92 -5.72
C TYR A 338 -62.62 -8.07 -6.03
N THR A 339 -63.77 -8.75 -6.09
CA THR A 339 -65.08 -8.14 -6.30
C THR A 339 -66.06 -8.64 -5.24
N ILE A 340 -66.72 -7.71 -4.56
CA ILE A 340 -67.85 -7.95 -3.67
C ILE A 340 -69.11 -7.49 -4.40
N LYS A 341 -70.10 -8.37 -4.58
CA LYS A 341 -71.35 -8.05 -5.27
C LYS A 341 -72.56 -8.46 -4.44
N GLU A 342 -73.52 -7.57 -4.24
CA GLU A 342 -74.80 -7.90 -3.59
C GLU A 342 -75.86 -8.31 -4.63
N THR A 343 -76.64 -9.34 -4.32
CA THR A 343 -77.81 -9.73 -5.13
C THR A 343 -78.97 -8.74 -4.92
N ASP A 344 -79.61 -8.31 -6.00
CA ASP A 344 -80.67 -7.29 -5.98
C ASP A 344 -81.87 -7.66 -5.06
N ALA A 345 -82.03 -6.89 -3.99
CA ALA A 345 -83.11 -7.01 -3.01
C ALA A 345 -84.31 -6.08 -3.28
N SER A 346 -84.39 -5.43 -4.45
CA SER A 346 -85.51 -4.55 -4.84
C SER A 346 -86.88 -5.22 -4.71
N ASN A 347 -86.97 -6.49 -5.11
CA ASN A 347 -88.17 -7.33 -5.01
C ASN A 347 -88.61 -7.62 -3.56
N GLN A 348 -87.74 -7.39 -2.58
CA GLN A 348 -88.02 -7.50 -1.15
C GLN A 348 -88.30 -6.14 -0.49
N GLY A 349 -88.30 -5.04 -1.26
CA GLY A 349 -88.49 -3.68 -0.75
C GLY A 349 -87.21 -3.02 -0.20
N TYR A 350 -86.03 -3.47 -0.62
CA TYR A 350 -84.74 -2.91 -0.19
C TYR A 350 -83.93 -2.34 -1.36
N SER A 351 -83.09 -1.36 -1.07
CA SER A 351 -82.15 -0.71 -2.00
C SER A 351 -80.77 -0.62 -1.36
N SER A 352 -79.71 -1.09 -2.03
CA SER A 352 -78.36 -1.15 -1.45
C SER A 352 -77.54 0.11 -1.75
N SER A 353 -76.79 0.58 -0.75
CA SER A 353 -75.84 1.69 -0.96
C SER A 353 -74.65 1.29 -1.83
N HIS A 354 -74.33 -0.01 -1.92
CA HIS A 354 -73.23 -0.55 -2.75
C HIS A 354 -73.68 -1.89 -3.36
N ASN A 355 -74.00 -1.90 -4.66
CA ASN A 355 -74.36 -3.09 -5.43
C ASN A 355 -73.12 -3.91 -5.81
N GLU A 356 -72.02 -3.24 -6.14
CA GLU A 356 -70.73 -3.87 -6.44
C GLU A 356 -69.56 -2.99 -5.98
N ILE A 357 -68.52 -3.64 -5.45
CA ILE A 357 -67.26 -3.03 -5.02
C ILE A 357 -66.12 -3.85 -5.61
N GLN A 358 -65.22 -3.19 -6.34
CA GLN A 358 -63.97 -3.77 -6.85
C GLN A 358 -62.79 -3.15 -6.10
N GLY A 359 -61.94 -3.99 -5.51
CA GLY A 359 -60.83 -3.56 -4.67
C GLY A 359 -59.61 -4.48 -4.77
N THR A 360 -58.55 -4.07 -4.09
CA THR A 360 -57.25 -4.76 -4.11
C THR A 360 -56.76 -4.95 -2.68
N THR A 361 -56.28 -6.14 -2.35
CA THR A 361 -55.71 -6.40 -1.01
C THR A 361 -54.40 -5.64 -0.83
N SER A 362 -54.18 -5.12 0.37
CA SER A 362 -52.92 -4.49 0.77
C SER A 362 -52.30 -5.26 1.93
N ARG A 363 -50.99 -5.49 1.88
CA ARG A 363 -50.25 -5.97 3.06
C ARG A 363 -50.00 -4.89 4.11
N ASP A 364 -50.31 -3.63 3.81
CA ASP A 364 -50.10 -2.49 4.71
C ASP A 364 -51.42 -1.91 5.26
N THR A 365 -52.58 -2.45 4.86
CA THR A 365 -53.88 -1.84 5.15
C THR A 365 -55.01 -2.87 5.06
N VAL A 366 -55.74 -3.06 6.17
CA VAL A 366 -57.03 -3.76 6.14
C VAL A 366 -58.08 -2.87 5.47
N MET A 367 -58.84 -3.42 4.53
CA MET A 367 -59.89 -2.70 3.83
C MET A 367 -61.25 -2.89 4.53
N GLU A 368 -61.99 -1.82 4.79
CA GLU A 368 -63.28 -1.87 5.51
C GLU A 368 -64.43 -1.34 4.63
N TYR A 369 -65.49 -2.13 4.48
CA TYR A 369 -66.67 -1.80 3.70
C TYR A 369 -67.95 -1.90 4.55
N VAL A 370 -68.86 -0.91 4.40
CA VAL A 370 -70.13 -0.85 5.13
C VAL A 370 -71.30 -0.73 4.15
N VAL A 371 -71.78 -1.87 3.68
CA VAL A 371 -72.90 -1.94 2.73
C VAL A 371 -74.20 -1.76 3.49
N THR A 372 -75.01 -0.75 3.14
CA THR A 372 -76.22 -0.39 3.88
C THR A 372 -77.47 -0.51 3.02
N ASN A 373 -78.40 -1.39 3.40
CA ASN A 373 -79.68 -1.50 2.71
C ASN A 373 -80.74 -0.59 3.33
N THR A 374 -81.38 0.18 2.48
CA THR A 374 -82.50 1.06 2.83
C THR A 374 -83.80 0.33 2.53
N TYR A 375 -84.64 0.11 3.55
CA TYR A 375 -85.99 -0.41 3.36
C TYR A 375 -86.94 0.71 2.92
N LEU A 376 -87.69 0.46 1.86
CA LEU A 376 -88.47 1.44 1.12
C LEU A 376 -89.93 1.41 1.58
N ASN A 377 -90.21 2.01 2.74
CA ASN A 377 -91.51 1.89 3.43
C ASN A 377 -92.65 2.75 2.85
N ASP A 378 -92.34 3.78 2.06
CA ASP A 378 -93.32 4.69 1.45
C ASP A 378 -93.11 4.83 -0.08
N THR A 379 -94.21 5.10 -0.80
CA THR A 379 -94.13 5.60 -2.19
C THR A 379 -93.39 6.94 -2.22
N PRO A 380 -92.48 7.16 -3.18
CA PRO A 380 -91.69 8.39 -3.21
C PRO A 380 -92.55 9.61 -3.55
N GLU A 381 -92.75 10.48 -2.56
CA GLU A 381 -92.66 11.92 -2.81
C GLU A 381 -91.29 12.20 -3.46
N ALA A 382 -91.22 13.18 -4.37
CA ALA A 382 -89.98 13.54 -5.07
C ALA A 382 -88.91 14.07 -4.08
N LYS A 383 -88.11 13.15 -3.55
CA LYS A 383 -87.03 13.37 -2.59
C LYS A 383 -85.70 13.12 -3.28
N THR A 384 -84.73 13.98 -2.96
CA THR A 384 -83.36 13.91 -3.45
C THR A 384 -82.39 13.65 -2.30
N GLY A 385 -81.22 13.12 -2.65
CA GLY A 385 -80.09 12.94 -1.75
C GLY A 385 -78.79 13.40 -2.41
N SER A 386 -77.69 13.08 -1.75
CA SER A 386 -76.34 13.43 -2.18
C SER A 386 -75.45 12.19 -2.24
N LEU A 387 -74.56 12.15 -3.23
CA LEU A 387 -73.50 11.15 -3.39
C LEU A 387 -72.18 11.79 -2.99
N ILE A 388 -71.53 11.21 -1.98
CA ILE A 388 -70.32 11.73 -1.33
C ILE A 388 -69.17 10.78 -1.66
N VAL A 389 -68.23 11.23 -2.49
CA VAL A 389 -67.05 10.47 -2.91
C VAL A 389 -65.85 10.97 -2.12
N LYS A 390 -65.35 10.15 -1.19
CA LYS A 390 -64.17 10.46 -0.39
C LYS A 390 -62.93 9.81 -1.01
N LYS A 391 -61.80 10.54 -1.01
CA LYS A 391 -60.51 10.01 -1.41
C LYS A 391 -59.57 9.94 -0.21
N ASP A 392 -59.39 8.75 0.35
CA ASP A 392 -58.41 8.44 1.40
C ASP A 392 -57.07 8.05 0.74
N VAL A 393 -55.95 8.58 1.24
CA VAL A 393 -54.61 8.29 0.70
C VAL A 393 -53.62 8.11 1.85
N VAL A 394 -53.03 6.91 1.90
CA VAL A 394 -52.08 6.48 2.94
C VAL A 394 -50.66 6.33 2.38
N GLY A 395 -49.66 6.39 3.26
CA GLY A 395 -48.24 6.26 2.89
C GLY A 395 -47.57 7.54 2.37
N THR A 396 -48.28 8.67 2.30
CA THR A 396 -47.70 9.96 1.87
C THR A 396 -48.40 11.16 2.50
N THR A 397 -47.73 12.32 2.45
CA THR A 397 -48.30 13.64 2.78
C THR A 397 -48.60 14.49 1.54
N LEU A 398 -48.34 13.96 0.34
CA LEU A 398 -48.63 14.62 -0.93
C LEU A 398 -50.14 14.87 -1.11
N LYS A 399 -50.45 15.90 -1.91
CA LYS A 399 -51.82 16.35 -2.21
C LYS A 399 -52.15 16.21 -3.70
N ASP A 400 -51.67 15.12 -4.29
CA ASP A 400 -51.88 14.77 -5.69
C ASP A 400 -53.37 14.55 -5.99
N SER A 401 -53.77 14.69 -7.25
CA SER A 401 -55.17 14.57 -7.68
C SER A 401 -55.41 13.30 -8.47
N PHE A 402 -56.52 12.64 -8.18
CA PHE A 402 -56.92 11.36 -8.75
C PHE A 402 -58.12 11.56 -9.67
N THR A 403 -58.14 10.82 -10.78
CA THR A 403 -59.13 11.01 -11.85
C THR A 403 -60.27 10.01 -11.69
N PHE A 404 -61.50 10.52 -11.56
CA PHE A 404 -62.72 9.74 -11.42
C PHE A 404 -63.64 9.94 -12.63
N THR A 405 -64.38 8.90 -12.99
CA THR A 405 -65.56 9.00 -13.86
C THR A 405 -66.79 8.62 -13.03
N VAL A 406 -67.86 9.40 -13.13
CA VAL A 406 -69.13 9.14 -12.42
C VAL A 406 -70.28 9.15 -13.42
N SER A 407 -71.14 8.16 -13.32
CA SER A 407 -72.31 7.98 -14.20
C SER A 407 -73.54 7.56 -13.41
N PHE A 408 -74.72 7.88 -13.92
CA PHE A 408 -76.00 7.60 -13.28
C PHE A 408 -76.93 6.82 -14.23
N SER A 409 -77.95 6.16 -13.68
CA SER A 409 -78.94 5.41 -14.49
C SER A 409 -79.94 6.30 -15.23
N GLU A 410 -80.07 7.56 -14.82
CA GLU A 410 -80.99 8.54 -15.39
C GLU A 410 -80.30 9.90 -15.49
N HIS A 411 -80.58 10.65 -16.58
CA HIS A 411 -79.93 11.92 -16.83
C HIS A 411 -80.43 13.04 -15.91
N ILE A 412 -79.51 13.77 -15.28
CA ILE A 412 -79.79 14.85 -14.32
C ILE A 412 -79.43 16.22 -14.93
N GLU A 413 -80.42 17.02 -15.31
CA GLU A 413 -80.22 18.27 -16.09
C GLU A 413 -79.31 19.31 -15.42
N GLU A 414 -79.40 19.48 -14.10
CA GLU A 414 -78.63 20.46 -13.30
C GLU A 414 -77.65 19.79 -12.31
N LEU A 415 -77.04 18.67 -12.70
CA LEU A 415 -76.05 17.99 -11.86
C LEU A 415 -74.83 18.88 -11.56
N THR A 416 -74.51 19.03 -10.27
CA THR A 416 -73.36 19.80 -9.80
C THR A 416 -72.56 19.01 -8.76
N VAL A 417 -71.26 19.31 -8.70
CA VAL A 417 -70.32 18.72 -7.74
C VAL A 417 -69.55 19.83 -7.03
N SER A 418 -69.35 19.68 -5.72
CA SER A 418 -68.46 20.53 -4.91
C SER A 418 -67.32 19.68 -4.33
N ILE A 419 -66.15 20.28 -4.10
CA ILE A 419 -65.00 19.61 -3.44
C ILE A 419 -64.70 20.36 -2.14
N ASP A 420 -64.59 19.64 -1.03
CA ASP A 420 -64.32 20.16 0.32
C ASP A 420 -65.20 21.36 0.75
N GLY A 421 -66.44 21.41 0.28
CA GLY A 421 -67.38 22.51 0.56
C GLY A 421 -67.13 23.80 -0.25
N GLY A 422 -66.32 23.73 -1.30
CA GLY A 422 -66.16 24.81 -2.28
C GLY A 422 -67.43 25.06 -3.13
N ASN A 423 -67.38 26.09 -3.98
CA ASN A 423 -68.51 26.42 -4.86
C ASN A 423 -68.87 25.23 -5.78
N PRO A 424 -70.15 24.83 -5.89
CA PRO A 424 -70.57 23.79 -6.84
C PRO A 424 -70.28 24.18 -8.28
N VAL A 425 -69.76 23.23 -9.05
CA VAL A 425 -69.47 23.32 -10.49
C VAL A 425 -70.38 22.35 -11.22
N LYS A 426 -70.89 22.72 -12.41
CA LYS A 426 -71.66 21.79 -13.25
C LYS A 426 -70.79 20.58 -13.61
N TYR A 427 -71.31 19.39 -13.39
CA TYR A 427 -70.69 18.15 -13.84
C TYR A 427 -71.44 17.67 -15.09
N ASP A 428 -70.73 17.52 -16.20
CA ASP A 428 -71.25 16.84 -17.38
C ASP A 428 -71.07 15.33 -17.16
N GLU A 429 -72.15 14.57 -17.30
CA GLU A 429 -72.20 13.15 -16.97
C GLU A 429 -71.20 12.33 -17.79
N GLY A 430 -70.41 11.46 -17.13
CA GLY A 430 -69.32 10.72 -17.76
C GLY A 430 -68.04 11.54 -18.05
N SER A 431 -67.95 12.79 -17.60
CA SER A 431 -66.69 13.57 -17.67
C SER A 431 -65.72 13.22 -16.53
N THR A 432 -64.44 13.57 -16.69
CA THR A 432 -63.42 13.30 -15.65
C THR A 432 -63.48 14.34 -14.52
N LEU A 433 -63.69 13.87 -13.29
CA LEU A 433 -63.57 14.65 -12.06
C LEU A 433 -62.17 14.45 -11.44
N GLN A 434 -61.53 15.53 -11.00
CA GLN A 434 -60.28 15.46 -10.23
C GLN A 434 -60.59 15.64 -8.74
N ILE A 435 -60.22 14.67 -7.90
CA ILE A 435 -60.34 14.79 -6.43
C ILE A 435 -58.93 14.69 -5.81
N PRO A 436 -58.48 15.69 -5.02
CA PRO A 436 -57.20 15.62 -4.32
C PRO A 436 -57.14 14.50 -3.27
N ALA A 437 -55.92 14.05 -2.94
CA ALA A 437 -55.64 13.15 -1.84
C ALA A 437 -56.23 13.68 -0.52
N ASN A 438 -56.93 12.86 0.26
CA ASN A 438 -57.51 13.25 1.55
C ASN A 438 -58.45 14.47 1.44
N SER A 439 -59.36 14.41 0.46
CA SER A 439 -60.43 15.38 0.16
C SER A 439 -61.74 14.65 -0.20
N THR A 440 -62.86 15.37 -0.24
CA THR A 440 -64.21 14.85 -0.50
C THR A 440 -64.92 15.63 -1.61
N ALA A 441 -65.46 14.92 -2.61
CA ALA A 441 -66.42 15.46 -3.56
C ALA A 441 -67.86 15.15 -3.14
N VAL A 442 -68.78 16.09 -3.36
CA VAL A 442 -70.22 15.95 -3.05
C VAL A 442 -71.03 16.35 -4.27
N PHE A 443 -71.79 15.40 -4.80
CA PHE A 443 -72.88 15.63 -5.76
C PHE A 443 -74.19 15.78 -4.98
N GLU A 444 -74.95 16.85 -5.24
CA GLU A 444 -76.22 17.10 -4.55
C GLU A 444 -77.43 16.94 -5.50
N ASN A 445 -78.63 16.83 -4.90
CA ASN A 445 -79.92 16.82 -5.59
C ASN A 445 -80.18 15.61 -6.52
N ILE A 446 -79.50 14.50 -6.29
CA ILE A 446 -79.71 13.24 -7.03
C ILE A 446 -81.07 12.63 -6.61
N PRO A 447 -81.97 12.25 -7.54
CA PRO A 447 -83.24 11.61 -7.19
C PRO A 447 -83.10 10.29 -6.41
N TYR A 448 -84.00 10.03 -5.47
CA TYR A 448 -84.04 8.74 -4.78
C TYR A 448 -84.36 7.60 -5.75
N GLY A 449 -83.55 6.54 -5.72
CA GLY A 449 -83.63 5.38 -6.61
C GLY A 449 -82.67 5.46 -7.81
N THR A 450 -81.98 6.58 -8.02
CA THR A 450 -80.95 6.68 -9.07
C THR A 450 -79.77 5.75 -8.73
N THR A 451 -79.46 4.82 -9.63
CA THR A 451 -78.25 4.00 -9.54
C THR A 451 -77.05 4.83 -9.99
N TYR A 452 -75.92 4.67 -9.32
CA TYR A 452 -74.65 5.32 -9.65
C TYR A 452 -73.56 4.29 -9.90
N GLU A 453 -72.57 4.67 -10.70
CA GLU A 453 -71.29 3.95 -10.87
C GLU A 453 -70.14 4.96 -10.88
N ILE A 454 -69.11 4.69 -10.07
CA ILE A 454 -67.89 5.49 -9.95
C ILE A 454 -66.70 4.58 -10.26
N HIS A 455 -65.84 5.03 -11.18
CA HIS A 455 -64.57 4.38 -11.53
C HIS A 455 -63.41 5.35 -11.33
N GLU A 456 -62.37 4.91 -10.61
CA GLU A 456 -61.09 5.60 -10.51
C GLU A 456 -60.14 5.12 -11.62
N GLN A 457 -59.41 6.05 -12.22
CA GLN A 457 -58.36 5.75 -13.18
C GLN A 457 -57.01 5.53 -12.47
N ASP A 458 -56.31 4.49 -12.89
CA ASP A 458 -54.97 4.12 -12.42
C ASP A 458 -53.95 5.28 -12.48
N LEU A 459 -53.02 5.29 -11.54
CA LEU A 459 -51.99 6.31 -11.36
C LEU A 459 -50.70 5.66 -10.84
N GLU A 460 -49.70 5.56 -11.72
CA GLU A 460 -48.49 4.72 -11.61
C GLU A 460 -47.72 4.78 -10.26
N THR A 461 -47.80 5.88 -9.51
CA THR A 461 -47.18 6.06 -8.19
C THR A 461 -48.07 5.66 -7.00
N TYR A 462 -49.22 5.02 -7.24
CA TYR A 462 -50.21 4.68 -6.21
C TYR A 462 -50.87 3.31 -6.45
N GLN A 463 -50.95 2.49 -5.40
CA GLN A 463 -51.76 1.28 -5.36
C GLN A 463 -53.24 1.65 -5.21
N GLU A 464 -54.09 1.29 -6.17
CA GLU A 464 -55.55 1.36 -6.06
C GLU A 464 -56.09 0.24 -5.15
N LEU A 465 -56.58 0.57 -3.94
CA LEU A 465 -57.19 -0.41 -3.02
C LEU A 465 -58.72 -0.50 -3.20
N VAL A 466 -59.32 0.50 -3.86
CA VAL A 466 -60.69 0.49 -4.37
C VAL A 466 -60.64 1.12 -5.76
N ASN A 467 -61.06 0.40 -6.81
CA ASN A 467 -61.04 0.89 -8.20
C ASN A 467 -62.43 1.32 -8.69
N THR A 468 -63.47 0.53 -8.42
CA THR A 468 -64.83 0.75 -8.94
C THR A 468 -65.88 0.46 -7.86
N VAL A 469 -66.89 1.31 -7.77
CA VAL A 469 -68.05 1.12 -6.88
C VAL A 469 -69.35 1.52 -7.60
N SER A 470 -70.37 0.67 -7.52
CA SER A 470 -71.73 1.01 -7.94
C SER A 470 -72.73 0.81 -6.80
N GLY A 471 -73.88 1.48 -6.84
CA GLY A 471 -74.91 1.40 -5.80
C GLY A 471 -76.11 2.29 -6.12
N VAL A 472 -77.01 2.51 -5.14
CA VAL A 472 -78.19 3.36 -5.32
C VAL A 472 -78.20 4.53 -4.32
N VAL A 473 -78.53 5.73 -4.81
CA VAL A 473 -78.80 6.89 -3.95
C VAL A 473 -80.24 6.81 -3.46
N ASP A 474 -80.44 6.38 -2.22
CA ASP A 474 -81.78 6.19 -1.63
C ASP A 474 -81.93 6.82 -0.22
N ARG A 475 -80.93 7.62 0.16
CA ARG A 475 -80.79 8.29 1.46
C ARG A 475 -80.30 9.71 1.24
N LYS A 476 -80.49 10.57 2.24
CA LYS A 476 -79.99 11.96 2.24
C LYS A 476 -78.51 12.04 1.87
N ASP A 477 -77.68 11.20 2.48
CA ASP A 477 -76.23 11.16 2.29
C ASP A 477 -75.79 9.71 2.01
N THR A 478 -75.37 9.43 0.78
CA THR A 478 -74.76 8.15 0.38
C THR A 478 -73.27 8.38 0.24
N THR A 479 -72.43 7.66 1.01
CA THR A 479 -70.98 7.85 1.02
C THR A 479 -70.25 6.64 0.47
N VAL A 480 -69.29 6.89 -0.41
CA VAL A 480 -68.32 5.94 -0.95
C VAL A 480 -66.92 6.44 -0.61
N THR A 481 -66.01 5.54 -0.24
CA THR A 481 -64.61 5.88 0.05
C THR A 481 -63.69 5.10 -0.88
N PHE A 482 -62.96 5.83 -1.73
CA PHE A 482 -61.86 5.31 -2.52
C PHE A 482 -60.57 5.47 -1.72
N LYS A 483 -59.70 4.46 -1.75
CA LYS A 483 -58.47 4.44 -0.94
C LYS A 483 -57.28 3.98 -1.76
N ASN A 484 -56.20 4.77 -1.74
CA ASN A 484 -54.93 4.37 -2.36
C ASN A 484 -53.77 4.41 -1.36
N ARG A 485 -52.78 3.56 -1.60
CA ARG A 485 -51.49 3.55 -0.91
C ARG A 485 -50.43 4.12 -1.84
N PHE A 486 -49.68 5.13 -1.40
CA PHE A 486 -48.54 5.63 -2.16
C PHE A 486 -47.50 4.52 -2.32
N ILE A 487 -47.13 4.24 -3.57
CA ILE A 487 -45.97 3.42 -3.90
C ILE A 487 -44.88 4.41 -4.33
N PRO A 488 -43.89 4.72 -3.48
CA PRO A 488 -42.72 5.45 -3.96
C PRO A 488 -42.05 4.62 -5.06
N GLU A 489 -41.54 5.28 -6.10
CA GLU A 489 -40.75 4.59 -7.13
C GLU A 489 -39.67 3.72 -6.45
N PRO A 490 -39.47 2.46 -6.88
CA PRO A 490 -38.50 1.57 -6.25
C PRO A 490 -37.11 2.20 -6.33
N GLN A 491 -36.59 2.61 -5.17
CA GLN A 491 -35.29 3.28 -5.11
C GLN A 491 -34.23 2.33 -5.63
N LYS A 492 -33.57 2.73 -6.72
CA LYS A 492 -32.59 1.89 -7.41
C LYS A 492 -31.39 1.65 -6.50
N THR A 493 -31.17 0.39 -6.12
CA THR A 493 -29.88 -0.02 -5.56
C THR A 493 -28.83 0.02 -6.67
N LEU A 494 -27.86 0.92 -6.52
CA LEU A 494 -26.79 1.12 -7.49
C LEU A 494 -25.45 0.72 -6.88
N LEU A 495 -24.58 0.10 -7.68
CA LEU A 495 -23.16 -0.04 -7.37
C LEU A 495 -22.38 0.88 -8.31
N GLU A 496 -21.56 1.77 -7.76
CA GLU A 496 -20.67 2.65 -8.54
C GLU A 496 -19.21 2.40 -8.19
N ILE A 497 -18.45 1.89 -9.16
CA ILE A 497 -16.99 1.74 -9.07
C ILE A 497 -16.35 2.99 -9.69
N ARG A 498 -15.57 3.74 -8.89
CA ARG A 498 -14.82 4.94 -9.32
C ARG A 498 -13.31 4.67 -9.36
N LYS A 499 -12.63 5.08 -10.43
CA LYS A 499 -11.16 5.03 -10.54
C LYS A 499 -10.53 6.39 -10.28
N GLU A 500 -9.53 6.42 -9.40
CA GLU A 500 -8.65 7.57 -9.20
C GLU A 500 -7.19 7.17 -9.40
N VAL A 501 -6.37 8.12 -9.86
CA VAL A 501 -4.91 7.98 -10.00
C VAL A 501 -4.28 9.22 -9.39
N VAL A 502 -3.30 9.05 -8.51
CA VAL A 502 -2.64 10.09 -7.71
C VAL A 502 -1.13 10.01 -7.93
N GLY A 503 -0.42 11.14 -7.84
CA GLY A 503 1.01 11.23 -8.20
C GLY A 503 1.21 11.53 -9.69
N GLU A 504 2.39 11.20 -10.22
CA GLU A 504 2.77 11.50 -11.62
C GLU A 504 2.28 10.47 -12.67
N GLY A 505 1.34 9.59 -12.29
CA GLY A 505 0.91 8.47 -13.15
C GLY A 505 0.09 8.90 -14.36
N ASP A 506 0.17 8.15 -15.46
CA ASP A 506 -0.64 8.43 -16.65
C ASP A 506 -2.14 8.29 -16.36
N LEU A 507 -2.83 9.43 -16.36
CA LEU A 507 -4.27 9.55 -16.17
C LEU A 507 -5.06 8.87 -17.32
N ASN A 508 -4.41 8.62 -18.47
CA ASN A 508 -4.98 7.93 -19.62
C ASN A 508 -4.81 6.41 -19.57
N LYS A 509 -4.05 5.84 -18.62
CA LYS A 509 -3.92 4.40 -18.46
C LYS A 509 -5.29 3.80 -18.13
N ALA A 510 -5.63 2.71 -18.82
CA ALA A 510 -6.83 1.94 -18.55
C ALA A 510 -6.47 0.81 -17.57
N PHE A 511 -7.12 0.79 -16.42
CA PHE A 511 -6.96 -0.22 -15.39
C PHE A 511 -8.06 -1.28 -15.54
N GLU A 512 -7.67 -2.56 -15.50
CA GLU A 512 -8.54 -3.71 -15.72
C GLU A 512 -9.22 -4.13 -14.41
N PHE A 513 -10.55 -4.09 -14.40
CA PHE A 513 -11.41 -4.45 -13.29
C PHE A 513 -12.14 -5.76 -13.55
N THR A 514 -12.36 -6.50 -12.46
CA THR A 514 -13.23 -7.67 -12.38
C THR A 514 -14.28 -7.38 -11.31
N LEU A 515 -15.56 -7.51 -11.64
CA LEU A 515 -16.68 -7.41 -10.71
C LEU A 515 -17.45 -8.73 -10.72
N THR A 516 -17.68 -9.27 -9.54
CA THR A 516 -18.54 -10.44 -9.33
C THR A 516 -19.78 -10.02 -8.55
N ILE A 517 -20.96 -10.45 -8.99
CA ILE A 517 -22.25 -10.25 -8.30
C ILE A 517 -22.96 -11.60 -8.22
N ASP A 518 -23.30 -12.05 -7.01
CA ASP A 518 -23.94 -13.36 -6.74
C ASP A 518 -23.24 -14.56 -7.45
N GLY A 519 -21.91 -14.47 -7.61
CA GLY A 519 -21.08 -15.46 -8.31
C GLY A 519 -21.00 -15.32 -9.84
N VAL A 520 -21.68 -14.34 -10.43
CA VAL A 520 -21.57 -13.99 -11.87
C VAL A 520 -20.52 -12.90 -12.05
N THR A 521 -19.48 -13.18 -12.82
CA THR A 521 -18.33 -12.27 -13.02
C THR A 521 -18.34 -11.59 -14.39
N GLU A 522 -18.06 -10.29 -14.42
CA GLU A 522 -17.75 -9.51 -15.62
C GLU A 522 -16.43 -8.73 -15.47
N SER A 523 -15.81 -8.37 -16.60
CA SER A 523 -14.58 -7.56 -16.64
C SER A 523 -14.78 -6.29 -17.45
N PHE A 524 -14.17 -5.19 -17.03
CA PHE A 524 -14.24 -3.89 -17.69
C PHE A 524 -12.97 -3.06 -17.41
N THR A 525 -12.86 -1.87 -17.99
CA THR A 525 -11.72 -0.98 -17.74
C THR A 525 -12.16 0.43 -17.37
N LEU A 526 -11.45 1.08 -16.44
CA LEU A 526 -11.61 2.50 -16.12
C LEU A 526 -10.28 3.24 -16.19
N LYS A 527 -10.33 4.52 -16.59
CA LYS A 527 -9.23 5.50 -16.50
C LYS A 527 -9.44 6.44 -15.31
N HIS A 528 -8.46 7.28 -14.99
CA HIS A 528 -8.60 8.31 -13.94
C HIS A 528 -9.90 9.13 -14.13
N GLY A 529 -10.65 9.31 -13.05
CA GLY A 529 -11.89 10.12 -13.03
C GLY A 529 -13.11 9.45 -13.67
N GLN A 530 -12.97 8.25 -14.25
CA GLN A 530 -14.10 7.48 -14.78
C GLN A 530 -14.77 6.66 -13.68
N SER A 531 -16.07 6.41 -13.85
CA SER A 531 -16.81 5.44 -13.05
C SER A 531 -17.64 4.50 -13.92
N LYS A 532 -17.96 3.33 -13.36
CA LYS A 532 -19.00 2.43 -13.87
C LYS A 532 -20.09 2.33 -12.81
N THR A 533 -21.28 2.81 -13.15
CA THR A 533 -22.49 2.63 -12.34
C THR A 533 -23.37 1.55 -12.96
N ILE A 534 -23.87 0.64 -12.13
CA ILE A 534 -24.80 -0.42 -12.52
C ILE A 534 -25.94 -0.50 -11.51
N GLU A 535 -27.08 -1.04 -11.95
CA GLU A 535 -28.23 -1.35 -11.12
C GLU A 535 -28.15 -2.83 -10.69
N VAL A 536 -28.29 -3.09 -9.39
CA VAL A 536 -28.15 -4.42 -8.79
C VAL A 536 -29.34 -4.70 -7.88
N LYS A 537 -29.59 -5.98 -7.56
CA LYS A 537 -30.68 -6.33 -6.65
C LYS A 537 -30.33 -5.94 -5.21
N PRO A 538 -31.30 -5.48 -4.40
CA PRO A 538 -31.14 -5.43 -2.95
C PRO A 538 -30.66 -6.78 -2.39
N GLY A 539 -29.71 -6.75 -1.47
CA GLY A 539 -29.10 -7.92 -0.85
C GLY A 539 -28.06 -8.68 -1.70
N ALA A 540 -27.86 -8.32 -2.97
CA ALA A 540 -26.90 -9.01 -3.85
C ALA A 540 -25.46 -8.86 -3.33
N HIS A 541 -24.71 -9.96 -3.29
CA HIS A 541 -23.32 -9.96 -2.81
C HIS A 541 -22.38 -9.54 -3.95
N TYR A 542 -21.55 -8.54 -3.71
CA TYR A 542 -20.61 -8.02 -4.71
C TYR A 542 -19.14 -8.10 -4.24
N GLU A 543 -18.24 -8.33 -5.20
CA GLU A 543 -16.79 -8.25 -5.01
C GLU A 543 -16.14 -7.58 -6.24
N VAL A 544 -15.38 -6.53 -6.01
CA VAL A 544 -14.58 -5.80 -7.00
C VAL A 544 -13.11 -6.11 -6.78
N LYS A 545 -12.39 -6.38 -7.88
CA LYS A 545 -10.93 -6.49 -7.93
C LYS A 545 -10.41 -5.65 -9.10
N GLU A 546 -9.28 -4.98 -8.89
CA GLU A 546 -8.46 -4.47 -9.99
C GLU A 546 -7.29 -5.42 -10.18
N LYS A 547 -6.80 -5.54 -11.41
CA LYS A 547 -5.57 -6.26 -11.74
C LYS A 547 -4.37 -5.58 -11.07
N ASP A 548 -3.34 -6.37 -10.75
CA ASP A 548 -2.09 -5.82 -10.23
C ASP A 548 -1.30 -5.04 -11.30
N TYR A 549 -0.75 -3.91 -10.89
CA TYR A 549 0.03 -2.97 -11.70
C TYR A 549 1.27 -2.42 -10.95
N GLN A 550 1.70 -3.06 -9.85
CA GLN A 550 2.87 -2.60 -9.08
C GLN A 550 4.16 -2.53 -9.91
N GLN A 551 4.40 -3.51 -10.80
CA GLN A 551 5.53 -3.49 -11.74
C GLN A 551 5.48 -2.33 -12.76
N GLU A 552 4.30 -1.74 -12.99
CA GLU A 552 4.14 -0.51 -13.78
C GLU A 552 4.16 0.77 -12.91
N GLY A 553 4.47 0.66 -11.62
CA GLY A 553 4.57 1.77 -10.68
C GLY A 553 3.28 2.15 -9.96
N TYR A 554 2.22 1.33 -10.01
CA TYR A 554 0.91 1.68 -9.46
C TYR A 554 0.53 0.83 -8.23
N ILE A 555 0.43 1.48 -7.07
CA ILE A 555 0.01 0.87 -5.80
C ILE A 555 -1.49 1.08 -5.61
N LEU A 556 -2.27 0.00 -5.62
CA LEU A 556 -3.73 0.02 -5.43
C LEU A 556 -4.13 0.15 -3.96
N ASN A 557 -5.09 1.03 -3.70
CA ASN A 557 -5.91 1.05 -2.49
C ASN A 557 -7.40 1.01 -2.88
N LEU A 558 -8.12 -0.02 -2.42
CA LEU A 558 -9.50 -0.31 -2.81
C LEU A 558 -10.45 -0.20 -1.61
N PHE A 559 -11.21 0.90 -1.57
CA PHE A 559 -12.20 1.16 -0.53
C PHE A 559 -13.54 0.56 -0.90
N ASN A 560 -14.21 -0.08 0.08
CA ASN A 560 -15.52 -0.70 -0.07
C ASN A 560 -15.57 -1.75 -1.21
N GLY A 561 -14.48 -2.51 -1.38
CA GLY A 561 -14.30 -3.44 -2.52
C GLY A 561 -15.17 -4.70 -2.49
N LYS A 562 -15.89 -4.98 -1.40
CA LYS A 562 -16.77 -6.15 -1.25
C LYS A 562 -17.88 -5.85 -0.24
N GLY A 563 -19.05 -6.47 -0.41
CA GLY A 563 -20.16 -6.33 0.52
C GLY A 563 -21.49 -6.84 -0.05
N ASN A 564 -22.60 -6.43 0.55
CA ASN A 564 -23.94 -6.66 0.04
C ASN A 564 -24.57 -5.33 -0.38
N ALA A 565 -25.34 -5.32 -1.46
CA ALA A 565 -25.92 -4.09 -2.00
C ALA A 565 -27.19 -3.67 -1.23
N VAL A 566 -27.17 -2.51 -0.57
CA VAL A 566 -28.26 -2.08 0.34
C VAL A 566 -29.44 -1.45 -0.41
N GLU A 567 -30.67 -1.81 -0.04
CA GLU A 567 -31.90 -1.35 -0.69
C GLU A 567 -31.99 0.19 -0.79
N GLY A 568 -32.27 0.70 -1.98
CA GLY A 568 -32.42 2.14 -2.25
C GLY A 568 -31.15 2.99 -2.22
N THR A 569 -29.98 2.40 -1.94
CA THR A 569 -28.72 3.15 -1.81
C THR A 569 -27.87 3.13 -3.10
N THR A 570 -26.97 4.11 -3.23
CA THR A 570 -25.79 3.95 -4.11
C THR A 570 -24.60 3.53 -3.26
N THR A 571 -24.14 2.31 -3.45
CA THR A 571 -22.91 1.78 -2.86
C THR A 571 -21.72 2.26 -3.70
N HIS A 572 -20.88 3.12 -3.13
CA HIS A 572 -19.69 3.63 -3.81
C HIS A 572 -18.46 2.78 -3.48
N VAL A 573 -17.77 2.29 -4.51
CA VAL A 573 -16.48 1.59 -4.45
C VAL A 573 -15.41 2.52 -5.03
N LYS A 574 -14.29 2.70 -4.34
CA LYS A 574 -13.23 3.64 -4.77
C LYS A 574 -11.90 2.91 -4.94
N ALA A 575 -11.39 2.88 -6.17
CA ALA A 575 -10.11 2.28 -6.52
C ALA A 575 -9.07 3.36 -6.82
N VAL A 576 -8.24 3.70 -5.83
CA VAL A 576 -7.19 4.72 -5.94
C VAL A 576 -5.86 4.04 -6.24
N ASN A 577 -5.19 4.41 -7.34
CA ASN A 577 -3.78 4.05 -7.52
C ASN A 577 -2.88 5.24 -7.23
N THR A 578 -1.97 5.10 -6.28
CA THR A 578 -0.82 6.00 -6.15
C THR A 578 0.25 5.54 -7.14
N PHE A 579 0.75 6.45 -7.97
CA PHE A 579 1.88 6.18 -8.85
C PHE A 579 3.19 6.56 -8.16
N ASP A 580 4.11 5.61 -8.08
CA ASP A 580 5.44 5.74 -7.51
C ASP A 580 6.47 5.15 -8.49
N LYS A 581 7.50 5.93 -8.82
CA LYS A 581 8.58 5.51 -9.73
C LYS A 581 9.62 4.62 -9.04
N SER A 582 9.76 4.71 -7.72
CA SER A 582 10.81 4.02 -6.96
C SER A 582 10.61 2.51 -6.89
N ILE A 583 9.36 2.04 -7.04
CA ILE A 583 9.00 0.61 -7.10
C ILE A 583 9.04 0.01 -8.52
N ILE A 584 9.30 0.83 -9.55
CA ILE A 584 9.41 0.33 -10.92
C ILE A 584 10.78 -0.32 -11.07
N ASN A 585 10.80 -1.62 -11.29
CA ASN A 585 12.04 -2.35 -11.56
C ASN A 585 12.30 -2.49 -13.07
N ASN A 586 13.56 -2.73 -13.41
CA ASN A 586 14.06 -3.12 -14.71
C ASN A 586 14.60 -4.55 -14.61
N ILE A 587 14.44 -5.34 -15.67
CA ILE A 587 14.95 -6.72 -15.74
C ILE A 587 16.19 -6.75 -16.61
N ILE A 588 17.29 -7.29 -16.07
CA ILE A 588 18.58 -7.44 -16.74
C ILE A 588 18.83 -8.92 -17.01
N GLU A 589 18.55 -9.35 -18.24
CA GLU A 589 18.90 -10.68 -18.76
C GLU A 589 20.31 -10.66 -19.36
N GLY A 590 21.10 -11.71 -19.15
CA GLY A 590 22.43 -11.87 -19.74
C GLY A 590 22.94 -13.31 -19.73
N GLU A 591 24.10 -13.56 -20.36
CA GLU A 591 24.70 -14.90 -20.45
C GLU A 591 26.24 -14.89 -20.36
N VAL A 592 26.80 -16.00 -19.89
CA VAL A 592 28.26 -16.21 -19.76
C VAL A 592 28.77 -17.16 -20.84
N ILE A 593 29.56 -16.65 -21.78
CA ILE A 593 30.10 -17.40 -22.93
C ILE A 593 31.52 -17.89 -22.63
N TRP A 594 31.71 -19.21 -22.67
CA TRP A 594 33.01 -19.86 -22.48
C TRP A 594 33.74 -20.07 -23.82
N ASN A 595 34.92 -19.46 -23.96
CA ASN A 595 35.79 -19.60 -25.12
C ASN A 595 37.07 -20.37 -24.71
N VAL A 596 36.98 -21.71 -24.74
CA VAL A 596 38.06 -22.62 -24.33
C VAL A 596 38.56 -23.45 -25.54
N PRO A 597 39.86 -23.77 -25.62
CA PRO A 597 40.37 -24.64 -26.68
C PRO A 597 40.04 -26.13 -26.43
N ASP A 598 39.96 -26.91 -27.51
CA ASP A 598 39.62 -28.34 -27.50
C ASP A 598 40.36 -29.13 -26.40
N GLY A 599 39.58 -29.83 -25.56
CA GLY A 599 40.06 -30.67 -24.46
C GLY A 599 40.26 -29.95 -23.12
N TYR A 600 40.03 -28.64 -23.04
CA TYR A 600 40.14 -27.85 -21.81
C TYR A 600 38.80 -27.60 -21.11
N ASP A 601 37.72 -28.31 -21.46
CA ASP A 601 36.39 -28.18 -20.83
C ASP A 601 36.43 -28.30 -19.28
N HIS A 602 37.42 -29.03 -18.76
CA HIS A 602 37.69 -29.21 -17.33
C HIS A 602 38.18 -27.95 -16.59
N VAL A 603 38.43 -26.84 -17.29
CA VAL A 603 38.78 -25.53 -16.69
C VAL A 603 37.56 -24.60 -16.53
N ILE A 604 36.42 -25.00 -17.11
CA ILE A 604 35.12 -24.39 -16.84
C ILE A 604 34.67 -24.89 -15.44
N PRO A 605 34.23 -24.00 -14.54
CA PRO A 605 33.74 -24.41 -13.21
C PRO A 605 32.36 -25.10 -13.28
N ASP A 606 31.91 -25.62 -12.14
CA ASP A 606 30.52 -26.03 -11.97
C ASP A 606 29.56 -24.81 -11.97
N GLU A 607 29.96 -23.68 -11.38
CA GLU A 607 29.22 -22.40 -11.36
C GLU A 607 30.13 -21.16 -11.49
N ILE A 608 29.54 -20.03 -11.88
CA ILE A 608 30.19 -18.71 -11.87
C ILE A 608 29.28 -17.67 -11.22
N GLU A 609 29.86 -16.82 -10.38
CA GLU A 609 29.19 -15.68 -9.76
C GLU A 609 29.24 -14.46 -10.71
N VAL A 610 28.10 -13.80 -10.88
CA VAL A 610 27.94 -12.56 -11.64
C VAL A 610 27.30 -11.52 -10.71
N CYS A 611 27.78 -10.28 -10.76
CA CYS A 611 27.24 -9.17 -9.98
C CYS A 611 26.86 -8.00 -10.91
N VAL A 612 25.77 -7.32 -10.57
CA VAL A 612 25.27 -6.14 -11.27
C VAL A 612 25.58 -4.86 -10.49
N TYR A 613 26.04 -3.84 -11.20
CA TYR A 613 26.48 -2.56 -10.68
C TYR A 613 25.76 -1.42 -11.40
N ASN A 614 25.48 -0.33 -10.68
CA ASN A 614 24.99 0.91 -11.30
C ASN A 614 26.15 1.68 -11.97
N GLY A 615 25.81 2.75 -12.70
CA GLY A 615 26.79 3.62 -13.39
C GLY A 615 27.88 4.21 -12.48
N ASP A 616 27.59 4.48 -11.21
CA ASP A 616 28.58 4.95 -10.22
C ASP A 616 29.55 3.84 -9.75
N GLY A 617 29.24 2.57 -10.04
CA GLY A 617 30.01 1.40 -9.63
C GLY A 617 29.68 0.86 -8.24
N VAL A 618 28.51 1.19 -7.71
CA VAL A 618 27.94 0.54 -6.51
C VAL A 618 27.41 -0.83 -6.89
N GLU A 619 27.75 -1.85 -6.10
CA GLU A 619 27.23 -3.22 -6.24
C GLU A 619 25.78 -3.28 -5.75
N ILE A 620 24.88 -3.83 -6.55
CA ILE A 620 23.43 -3.84 -6.28
C ILE A 620 22.95 -5.25 -5.93
N ALA A 621 23.40 -6.27 -6.68
CA ALA A 621 23.12 -7.67 -6.41
C ALA A 621 24.18 -8.58 -7.03
N CYS A 622 24.30 -9.80 -6.50
CA CYS A 622 25.08 -10.90 -7.08
C CYS A 622 24.24 -12.17 -7.16
N THR A 623 24.50 -13.00 -8.16
CA THR A 623 23.85 -14.31 -8.38
C THR A 623 24.88 -15.31 -8.92
N THR A 624 24.59 -16.62 -8.87
CA THR A 624 25.40 -17.62 -9.59
C THR A 624 24.62 -18.23 -10.76
N THR A 625 25.35 -18.58 -11.81
CA THR A 625 24.83 -19.32 -12.95
C THR A 625 25.74 -20.49 -13.31
N ASN A 626 25.16 -21.53 -13.88
CA ASN A 626 25.81 -22.80 -14.16
C ASN A 626 25.36 -23.38 -15.52
N LYS A 627 25.89 -24.56 -15.84
CA LYS A 627 25.63 -25.25 -17.11
C LYS A 627 24.18 -25.70 -17.30
N ASP A 628 23.45 -26.04 -16.23
CA ASP A 628 22.04 -26.46 -16.31
C ASP A 628 21.11 -25.26 -16.55
N GLN A 629 21.54 -24.05 -16.18
CA GLN A 629 20.92 -22.76 -16.51
C GLN A 629 21.34 -22.22 -17.90
N ASP A 630 22.04 -23.02 -18.73
CA ASP A 630 22.60 -22.58 -20.02
C ASP A 630 23.47 -21.32 -19.90
N TRP A 631 24.14 -21.17 -18.74
CA TRP A 631 24.97 -20.02 -18.34
C TRP A 631 24.28 -18.65 -18.35
N LYS A 632 22.93 -18.63 -18.27
CA LYS A 632 22.13 -17.40 -18.22
C LYS A 632 21.87 -16.92 -16.80
N PHE A 633 21.70 -15.62 -16.67
CA PHE A 633 21.35 -14.95 -15.42
C PHE A 633 20.32 -13.85 -15.66
N GLU A 634 19.60 -13.50 -14.59
CA GLU A 634 18.57 -12.47 -14.56
C GLU A 634 18.73 -11.67 -13.26
N PHE A 635 18.54 -10.36 -13.32
CA PHE A 635 18.41 -9.50 -12.14
C PHE A 635 17.18 -8.60 -12.27
N GLU A 636 16.38 -8.53 -11.21
CA GLU A 636 15.40 -7.46 -11.00
C GLU A 636 16.07 -6.34 -10.18
N VAL A 637 16.15 -5.12 -10.74
CA VAL A 637 16.82 -3.97 -10.11
C VAL A 637 15.98 -2.69 -10.26
N PRO A 638 16.11 -1.68 -9.37
CA PRO A 638 15.36 -0.43 -9.50
C PRO A 638 15.58 0.24 -10.86
N LYS A 639 14.52 0.67 -11.54
CA LYS A 639 14.64 1.34 -12.84
C LYS A 639 15.09 2.79 -12.72
N TYR A 640 14.68 3.47 -11.65
CA TYR A 640 14.89 4.90 -11.45
C TYR A 640 15.68 5.19 -10.17
N ASP A 641 16.52 6.22 -10.20
CA ASP A 641 17.17 6.76 -9.01
C ASP A 641 16.19 7.59 -8.15
N LYS A 642 16.66 8.00 -6.97
CA LYS A 642 15.90 8.83 -6.03
C LYS A 642 15.48 10.21 -6.56
N ASP A 643 16.08 10.67 -7.66
CA ASP A 643 15.79 11.96 -8.31
C ASP A 643 14.93 11.77 -9.58
N GLY A 644 14.58 10.53 -9.93
CA GLY A 644 13.70 10.13 -11.03
C GLY A 644 14.39 9.86 -12.38
N ASN A 645 15.72 9.76 -12.43
CA ASN A 645 16.46 9.43 -13.66
C ASN A 645 16.58 7.92 -13.87
N GLU A 646 16.58 7.46 -15.12
CA GLU A 646 16.73 6.02 -15.46
C GLU A 646 18.17 5.56 -15.20
N ILE A 647 18.36 4.48 -14.44
CA ILE A 647 19.68 4.01 -14.01
C ILE A 647 20.35 3.18 -15.13
N GLU A 648 21.57 3.58 -15.51
CA GLU A 648 22.44 2.75 -16.36
C GLU A 648 23.13 1.67 -15.51
N TYR A 649 23.11 0.43 -16.01
CA TYR A 649 23.62 -0.76 -15.33
C TYR A 649 24.68 -1.49 -16.16
N TYR A 650 25.60 -2.17 -15.48
CA TYR A 650 26.52 -3.13 -16.11
C TYR A 650 26.79 -4.32 -15.19
N VAL A 651 27.30 -5.41 -15.76
CA VAL A 651 27.63 -6.65 -15.03
C VAL A 651 29.14 -6.87 -14.94
N ARG A 652 29.59 -7.56 -13.90
CA ARG A 652 30.96 -8.09 -13.76
C ARG A 652 30.97 -9.49 -13.17
N THR A 653 32.09 -10.18 -13.35
CA THR A 653 32.46 -11.39 -12.61
C THR A 653 33.88 -11.23 -12.04
N LYS A 654 34.23 -12.04 -11.02
CA LYS A 654 35.55 -12.00 -10.37
C LYS A 654 36.64 -12.53 -11.32
N ASP A 655 37.85 -11.96 -11.23
CA ASP A 655 39.01 -12.40 -12.00
C ASP A 655 39.31 -13.90 -11.77
N ARG A 656 39.66 -14.62 -12.84
CA ARG A 656 39.98 -16.06 -12.80
C ARG A 656 41.34 -16.33 -13.44
N GLU A 657 42.10 -17.26 -12.86
CA GLU A 657 43.45 -17.56 -13.34
C GLU A 657 43.45 -18.11 -14.79
N HIS A 658 44.36 -17.58 -15.61
CA HIS A 658 44.52 -17.85 -17.05
C HIS A 658 43.30 -17.52 -17.93
N PHE A 659 42.26 -16.89 -17.39
CA PHE A 659 41.13 -16.36 -18.16
C PHE A 659 41.34 -14.87 -18.49
N GLU A 660 40.90 -14.48 -19.68
CA GLU A 660 40.67 -13.09 -20.07
C GLU A 660 39.16 -12.86 -20.15
N ILE A 661 38.66 -11.80 -19.50
CA ILE A 661 37.24 -11.46 -19.43
C ILE A 661 36.96 -10.30 -20.38
N GLU A 662 36.00 -10.51 -21.29
CA GLU A 662 35.52 -9.53 -22.26
C GLU A 662 34.04 -9.26 -21.99
N TYR A 663 33.68 -8.00 -21.74
CA TYR A 663 32.31 -7.55 -21.53
C TYR A 663 31.75 -7.00 -22.84
N LEU A 664 30.58 -7.50 -23.26
CA LEU A 664 29.95 -7.22 -24.54
C LEU A 664 28.54 -6.62 -24.36
N ASP A 665 27.97 -6.10 -25.45
CA ASP A 665 26.60 -5.58 -25.49
C ASP A 665 25.57 -6.63 -25.01
N ASN A 666 24.44 -6.17 -24.48
CA ASN A 666 23.37 -7.01 -23.91
C ASN A 666 23.85 -7.93 -22.76
N TYR A 667 24.70 -7.40 -21.88
CA TYR A 667 25.17 -8.05 -20.65
C TYR A 667 25.90 -9.39 -20.85
N VAL A 668 26.44 -9.64 -22.05
CA VAL A 668 27.17 -10.88 -22.34
C VAL A 668 28.59 -10.82 -21.76
N ILE A 669 28.93 -11.77 -20.89
CA ILE A 669 30.26 -11.91 -20.28
C ILE A 669 31.01 -13.05 -20.97
N LYS A 670 32.08 -12.77 -21.70
CA LYS A 670 32.85 -13.78 -22.42
C LYS A 670 34.17 -14.07 -21.71
N LEU A 671 34.34 -15.30 -21.23
CA LEU A 671 35.59 -15.77 -20.59
C LEU A 671 36.41 -16.61 -21.58
N THR A 672 37.60 -16.12 -21.93
CA THR A 672 38.54 -16.80 -22.82
C THR A 672 39.67 -17.45 -22.03
N TYR A 673 39.76 -18.78 -22.04
CA TYR A 673 40.88 -19.49 -21.40
C TYR A 673 42.10 -19.49 -22.33
N ARG A 674 43.27 -19.14 -21.79
CA ARG A 674 44.54 -19.13 -22.52
C ARG A 674 45.49 -20.15 -21.93
N VAL A 675 45.80 -21.20 -22.68
CA VAL A 675 46.73 -22.25 -22.23
C VAL A 675 48.12 -21.61 -22.01
N PRO A 676 48.68 -21.64 -20.79
CA PRO A 676 49.99 -21.07 -20.52
C PRO A 676 51.12 -21.89 -21.17
N THR A 677 52.31 -21.31 -21.26
CA THR A 677 53.51 -21.97 -21.79
C THR A 677 54.67 -21.85 -20.82
N SER A 678 55.46 -22.91 -20.67
CA SER A 678 56.66 -22.93 -19.82
C SER A 678 57.94 -22.78 -20.63
N LEU A 679 58.99 -22.21 -20.02
CA LEU A 679 60.35 -22.26 -20.53
C LEU A 679 61.35 -22.51 -19.40
N GLN A 680 62.28 -23.45 -19.62
CA GLN A 680 63.38 -23.72 -18.70
C GLN A 680 64.62 -22.86 -19.05
N PHE A 681 65.31 -22.34 -18.04
CA PHE A 681 66.60 -21.66 -18.21
C PHE A 681 67.75 -22.47 -17.60
N ASP A 682 68.60 -23.04 -18.46
CA ASP A 682 69.79 -23.79 -18.06
C ASP A 682 71.05 -22.93 -18.16
N ILE A 683 71.94 -23.08 -17.17
CA ILE A 683 73.18 -22.32 -17.01
C ILE A 683 74.38 -23.27 -16.89
N SER A 684 75.47 -22.95 -17.58
CA SER A 684 76.74 -23.69 -17.54
C SER A 684 77.86 -22.87 -16.91
N LYS A 685 78.70 -23.56 -16.13
CA LYS A 685 79.90 -23.03 -15.47
C LYS A 685 81.15 -23.71 -16.00
N ILE A 686 82.11 -22.90 -16.43
CA ILE A 686 83.43 -23.30 -16.94
C ILE A 686 84.52 -22.68 -16.06
N ILE A 687 85.65 -23.37 -15.92
CA ILE A 687 86.85 -22.90 -15.21
C ILE A 687 88.03 -22.93 -16.18
N LYS A 688 88.59 -21.76 -16.47
CA LYS A 688 89.91 -21.65 -17.12
C LYS A 688 90.98 -21.77 -16.03
N SER A 689 91.92 -22.70 -16.16
CA SER A 689 93.07 -22.77 -15.26
C SER A 689 94.33 -23.28 -15.95
N ASP A 690 95.48 -22.88 -15.42
CA ASP A 690 96.81 -23.41 -15.75
C ASP A 690 97.25 -24.56 -14.83
N GLY A 691 96.42 -24.96 -13.87
CA GLY A 691 96.68 -26.05 -12.93
C GLY A 691 95.43 -26.76 -12.42
N ASN A 692 95.56 -27.48 -11.30
CA ASN A 692 94.42 -28.06 -10.60
C ASN A 692 93.72 -26.95 -9.81
N ALA A 693 92.53 -26.53 -10.27
CA ALA A 693 91.71 -25.55 -9.56
C ALA A 693 91.03 -26.17 -8.32
N PRO A 694 90.78 -25.41 -7.23
CA PRO A 694 90.12 -25.93 -6.02
C PRO A 694 88.63 -26.21 -6.22
N ASP A 695 88.09 -27.23 -5.53
CA ASP A 695 86.64 -27.49 -5.49
C ASP A 695 85.91 -26.33 -4.79
N GLU A 696 85.12 -25.55 -5.52
CA GLU A 696 84.36 -24.40 -5.03
C GLU A 696 82.90 -24.41 -5.55
N THR A 697 81.97 -23.86 -4.77
CA THR A 697 80.54 -23.78 -5.14
C THR A 697 80.19 -22.36 -5.59
N PHE A 698 79.94 -22.20 -6.89
CA PHE A 698 79.52 -20.93 -7.48
C PHE A 698 78.00 -20.78 -7.45
N ALA A 699 77.51 -19.60 -7.08
CA ALA A 699 76.09 -19.30 -6.97
C ALA A 699 75.66 -18.31 -8.07
N PHE A 700 74.51 -18.57 -8.70
CA PHE A 700 73.99 -17.76 -9.81
C PHE A 700 72.57 -17.34 -9.54
N LYS A 701 72.27 -16.05 -9.70
CA LYS A 701 70.94 -15.47 -9.48
C LYS A 701 70.30 -14.99 -10.77
N LEU A 702 69.09 -15.49 -11.03
CA LEU A 702 68.14 -14.99 -12.01
C LEU A 702 67.33 -13.84 -11.39
N THR A 703 67.08 -12.77 -12.14
CA THR A 703 66.20 -11.66 -11.74
C THR A 703 65.30 -11.24 -12.90
N GLY A 704 63.99 -11.34 -12.74
CA GLY A 704 63.01 -10.81 -13.70
C GLY A 704 62.95 -9.28 -13.66
N MET A 705 62.91 -8.64 -14.82
CA MET A 705 62.70 -7.20 -14.98
C MET A 705 61.22 -6.91 -15.26
N ASN A 706 60.73 -5.73 -14.90
CA ASN A 706 59.36 -5.26 -15.22
C ASN A 706 58.25 -6.28 -14.85
N ASN A 707 58.37 -6.91 -13.67
CA ASN A 707 57.47 -7.95 -13.17
C ASN A 707 57.36 -9.21 -14.06
N ALA A 708 58.41 -9.53 -14.84
CA ALA A 708 58.50 -10.82 -15.53
C ALA A 708 58.46 -12.00 -14.53
N PRO A 709 57.71 -13.08 -14.81
CA PRO A 709 57.49 -14.17 -13.87
C PRO A 709 58.79 -14.90 -13.54
N VAL A 710 59.00 -15.23 -12.27
CA VAL A 710 60.16 -15.96 -11.75
C VAL A 710 59.69 -17.01 -10.74
N GLN A 711 60.37 -18.16 -10.68
CA GLN A 711 60.17 -19.13 -9.61
C GLN A 711 60.74 -18.63 -8.26
N ASP A 712 60.27 -19.23 -7.16
CA ASP A 712 60.86 -19.06 -5.81
C ASP A 712 62.38 -19.31 -5.82
N THR A 713 62.81 -20.34 -6.56
CA THR A 713 64.21 -20.73 -6.80
C THR A 713 64.94 -19.80 -7.78
N SER A 714 64.95 -18.50 -7.47
CA SER A 714 65.68 -17.47 -8.22
C SER A 714 67.21 -17.59 -8.15
N THR A 715 67.78 -18.53 -7.38
CA THR A 715 69.23 -18.74 -7.23
C THR A 715 69.58 -20.23 -7.28
N VAL A 716 70.62 -20.58 -8.04
CA VAL A 716 71.12 -21.96 -8.22
C VAL A 716 72.61 -22.06 -7.86
N LEU A 717 73.07 -23.26 -7.53
CA LEU A 717 74.45 -23.57 -7.14
C LEU A 717 75.08 -24.57 -8.10
N ILE A 718 76.35 -24.38 -8.47
CA ILE A 718 77.16 -25.32 -9.25
C ILE A 718 78.50 -25.54 -8.54
N ASN A 719 78.89 -26.80 -8.33
CA ASN A 719 80.18 -27.17 -7.76
C ASN A 719 81.20 -27.37 -8.89
N GLY A 720 82.30 -26.61 -8.89
CA GLY A 720 83.33 -26.70 -9.94
C GLY A 720 82.79 -26.33 -11.33
N GLU A 721 83.20 -27.10 -12.35
CA GLU A 721 82.56 -27.06 -13.67
C GLU A 721 81.29 -27.90 -13.71
N GLY A 722 80.25 -27.42 -14.40
CA GLY A 722 78.99 -28.15 -14.50
C GLY A 722 77.83 -27.30 -14.99
N SER A 723 76.61 -27.78 -14.80
CA SER A 723 75.38 -27.11 -15.22
C SER A 723 74.29 -27.21 -14.17
N ALA A 724 73.46 -26.16 -14.05
CA ALA A 724 72.25 -26.13 -13.24
C ALA A 724 71.09 -25.52 -14.04
N SER A 725 69.87 -25.62 -13.49
CA SER A 725 68.66 -25.07 -14.09
C SER A 725 67.90 -24.20 -13.09
N PHE A 726 67.35 -23.08 -13.55
CA PHE A 726 66.45 -22.23 -12.76
C PHE A 726 64.99 -22.73 -12.74
N GLY A 727 64.71 -23.88 -13.36
CA GLY A 727 63.37 -24.47 -13.46
C GLY A 727 62.51 -23.86 -14.57
N GLU A 728 61.28 -24.37 -14.71
CA GLU A 728 60.29 -23.88 -15.67
C GLU A 728 59.64 -22.57 -15.22
N ILE A 729 59.79 -21.52 -16.03
CA ILE A 729 59.05 -20.27 -15.88
C ILE A 729 57.78 -20.34 -16.72
N THR A 730 56.62 -20.27 -16.07
CA THR A 730 55.31 -20.24 -16.71
C THR A 730 54.94 -18.83 -17.15
N PHE A 731 54.59 -18.68 -18.43
CA PHE A 731 54.05 -17.45 -19.01
C PHE A 731 52.54 -17.58 -19.21
N THR A 732 51.79 -16.64 -18.65
CA THR A 732 50.32 -16.64 -18.58
C THR A 732 49.67 -15.51 -19.38
N LYS A 733 50.47 -14.65 -20.03
CA LYS A 733 50.04 -13.57 -20.93
C LYS A 733 50.98 -13.47 -22.13
N VAL A 734 50.54 -12.80 -23.19
CA VAL A 734 51.41 -12.43 -24.32
C VAL A 734 52.33 -11.27 -23.96
N GLY A 735 53.53 -11.20 -24.55
CA GLY A 735 54.46 -10.09 -24.35
C GLY A 735 55.92 -10.44 -24.57
N THR A 736 56.80 -9.54 -24.15
CA THR A 736 58.26 -9.76 -24.15
C THR A 736 58.80 -9.62 -22.73
N TYR A 737 59.29 -10.73 -22.19
CA TYR A 737 59.80 -10.84 -20.84
C TYR A 737 61.33 -10.71 -20.85
N THR A 738 61.89 -9.98 -19.88
CA THR A 738 63.34 -9.74 -19.78
C THR A 738 63.85 -10.19 -18.41
N TYR A 739 64.96 -10.92 -18.42
CA TYR A 739 65.65 -11.43 -17.24
C TYR A 739 67.11 -11.03 -17.26
N VAL A 740 67.72 -10.94 -16.08
CA VAL A 740 69.16 -10.73 -15.91
C VAL A 740 69.69 -11.81 -14.98
N ILE A 741 70.67 -12.57 -15.47
CA ILE A 741 71.39 -13.60 -14.71
C ILE A 741 72.77 -13.04 -14.34
N ARG A 742 73.18 -13.24 -13.08
CA ARG A 742 74.48 -12.84 -12.54
C ARG A 742 75.07 -13.94 -11.68
N GLU A 743 76.38 -14.08 -11.72
CA GLU A 743 77.13 -14.80 -10.70
C GLU A 743 77.23 -13.98 -9.41
N ILE A 744 77.18 -14.64 -8.26
CA ILE A 744 77.36 -14.07 -6.93
C ILE A 744 78.81 -14.30 -6.52
N VAL A 745 79.53 -13.20 -6.29
CA VAL A 745 80.97 -13.23 -5.98
C VAL A 745 81.23 -13.50 -4.50
N ASP A 746 81.95 -14.57 -4.18
CA ASP A 746 82.64 -14.68 -2.89
C ASP A 746 83.95 -13.89 -2.95
N ARG A 747 84.18 -13.01 -1.97
CA ARG A 747 85.38 -12.17 -1.87
C ARG A 747 86.56 -12.83 -1.15
N THR A 748 86.38 -14.07 -0.68
CA THR A 748 87.42 -14.91 -0.06
C THR A 748 87.98 -15.97 -1.00
N SER A 749 87.36 -16.14 -2.17
CA SER A 749 87.81 -17.01 -3.27
C SER A 749 89.14 -16.54 -3.90
N GLU A 750 89.89 -17.49 -4.45
CA GLU A 750 91.10 -17.23 -5.25
C GLU A 750 90.79 -17.07 -6.76
N TYR A 751 89.56 -17.34 -7.20
CA TYR A 751 89.14 -17.24 -8.59
C TYR A 751 88.91 -15.79 -9.05
N GLU A 752 89.22 -15.48 -10.32
CA GLU A 752 88.67 -14.31 -11.01
C GLU A 752 87.26 -14.64 -11.53
N TYR A 753 86.27 -13.83 -11.13
CA TYR A 753 84.86 -14.06 -11.41
C TYR A 753 84.37 -13.45 -12.73
N ASP A 754 83.49 -14.16 -13.42
CA ASP A 754 82.81 -13.69 -14.63
C ASP A 754 81.70 -12.67 -14.28
N MET A 755 82.09 -11.40 -14.21
CA MET A 755 81.24 -10.28 -13.77
C MET A 755 80.17 -9.85 -14.79
N ASP A 756 80.24 -10.31 -16.03
CA ASP A 756 79.35 -9.85 -17.10
C ASP A 756 77.96 -10.51 -16.96
N PRO A 757 76.86 -9.72 -16.83
CA PRO A 757 75.52 -10.29 -16.76
C PRO A 757 75.12 -10.92 -18.10
N VAL A 758 74.35 -12.00 -18.02
CA VAL A 758 73.61 -12.53 -19.18
C VAL A 758 72.17 -12.02 -19.11
N THR A 759 71.80 -11.16 -20.06
CA THR A 759 70.41 -10.74 -20.25
C THR A 759 69.70 -11.78 -21.11
N VAL A 760 68.53 -12.25 -20.67
CA VAL A 760 67.66 -13.14 -21.45
C VAL A 760 66.42 -12.35 -21.85
N GLN A 761 66.04 -12.41 -23.13
CA GLN A 761 64.75 -11.94 -23.61
C GLN A 761 63.94 -13.11 -24.15
N VAL A 762 62.68 -13.20 -23.76
CA VAL A 762 61.71 -14.22 -24.20
C VAL A 762 60.51 -13.50 -24.81
N SER A 763 60.17 -13.84 -26.05
CA SER A 763 58.95 -13.33 -26.70
C SER A 763 57.89 -14.42 -26.73
N VAL A 764 56.67 -14.06 -26.30
CA VAL A 764 55.52 -14.96 -26.16
C VAL A 764 54.33 -14.39 -26.92
N SER A 765 53.90 -15.07 -27.98
CA SER A 765 52.65 -14.79 -28.70
C SER A 765 51.55 -15.80 -28.34
N GLU A 766 50.39 -15.65 -28.99
CA GLU A 766 49.26 -16.56 -28.88
C GLU A 766 48.97 -17.20 -30.24
N GLN A 767 48.79 -18.52 -30.24
CA GLN A 767 48.44 -19.32 -31.40
C GLN A 767 47.29 -20.27 -31.04
N ARG A 768 46.05 -19.89 -31.42
CA ARG A 768 44.81 -20.67 -31.19
C ARG A 768 44.52 -20.92 -29.70
N LEU A 769 44.41 -19.86 -28.91
CA LEU A 769 44.19 -19.87 -27.46
C LEU A 769 45.30 -20.55 -26.64
N LYS A 770 46.46 -20.80 -27.24
CA LYS A 770 47.65 -21.30 -26.56
C LYS A 770 48.78 -20.30 -26.66
N LEU A 771 49.44 -20.01 -25.54
CA LEU A 771 50.65 -19.20 -25.56
C LEU A 771 51.83 -20.02 -26.11
N VAL A 772 52.73 -19.37 -26.84
CA VAL A 772 53.88 -20.00 -27.47
C VAL A 772 55.11 -19.10 -27.31
N VAL A 773 56.23 -19.68 -26.91
CA VAL A 773 57.53 -18.98 -26.94
C VAL A 773 58.04 -18.97 -28.39
N ASP A 774 58.01 -17.81 -29.04
CA ASP A 774 58.45 -17.66 -30.44
C ASP A 774 59.97 -17.49 -30.56
N GLN A 775 60.57 -16.79 -29.59
CA GLN A 775 62.00 -16.47 -29.60
C GLN A 775 62.55 -16.36 -28.17
N VAL A 776 63.73 -16.93 -27.97
CA VAL A 776 64.59 -16.69 -26.81
C VAL A 776 65.89 -16.08 -27.31
N THR A 777 66.47 -15.12 -26.59
CA THR A 777 67.74 -14.50 -26.96
C THR A 777 68.57 -14.18 -25.73
N TYR A 778 69.77 -14.75 -25.67
CA TYR A 778 70.76 -14.51 -24.61
C TYR A 778 71.76 -13.46 -25.09
N THR A 779 72.09 -12.49 -24.24
CA THR A 779 73.05 -11.42 -24.54
C THR A 779 74.04 -11.24 -23.38
N LYS A 780 75.34 -11.34 -23.66
CA LYS A 780 76.43 -11.12 -22.70
C LYS A 780 77.41 -10.07 -23.24
N ALA A 781 77.86 -9.12 -22.40
CA ALA A 781 78.73 -8.01 -22.80
C ALA A 781 78.27 -7.22 -24.06
N GLY A 782 76.95 -7.19 -24.32
CA GLY A 782 76.37 -6.57 -25.52
C GLY A 782 76.40 -7.39 -26.82
N GLN A 783 76.83 -8.66 -26.76
CA GLN A 783 76.84 -9.60 -27.88
C GLN A 783 75.83 -10.73 -27.65
N ILE A 784 75.19 -11.22 -28.72
CA ILE A 784 74.30 -12.39 -28.66
C ILE A 784 75.16 -13.65 -28.46
N VAL A 785 74.71 -14.56 -27.60
CA VAL A 785 75.36 -15.84 -27.31
C VAL A 785 74.37 -17.00 -27.39
N ASP A 786 74.85 -18.19 -27.73
CA ASP A 786 73.97 -19.37 -27.93
C ASP A 786 73.51 -20.02 -26.61
N SER A 787 74.15 -19.71 -25.47
CA SER A 787 73.83 -20.31 -24.17
C SER A 787 74.21 -19.39 -22.99
N ILE A 788 73.59 -19.62 -21.83
CA ILE A 788 73.94 -18.94 -20.58
C ILE A 788 75.20 -19.61 -19.99
N THR A 789 76.37 -19.06 -20.30
CA THR A 789 77.66 -19.58 -19.81
C THR A 789 78.42 -18.52 -19.00
N PHE A 790 78.99 -18.95 -17.86
CA PHE A 790 79.90 -18.15 -17.03
C PHE A 790 81.25 -18.88 -16.88
N THR A 791 82.35 -18.15 -17.04
CA THR A 791 83.71 -18.71 -17.05
C THR A 791 84.62 -17.99 -16.07
N ASN A 792 84.89 -18.61 -14.92
CA ASN A 792 85.90 -18.08 -13.98
C ASN A 792 87.31 -18.49 -14.41
N THR A 793 88.31 -17.77 -13.93
CA THR A 793 89.72 -18.10 -14.15
C THR A 793 90.42 -18.38 -12.81
N TYR A 794 91.17 -19.48 -12.72
CA TYR A 794 92.06 -19.79 -11.60
C TYR A 794 93.51 -19.84 -12.10
N GLU A 795 94.29 -18.81 -11.79
CA GLU A 795 95.74 -18.80 -12.03
C GLU A 795 96.46 -19.25 -10.75
N LYS A 796 97.25 -20.32 -10.84
CA LYS A 796 97.94 -20.84 -9.67
C LYS A 796 99.09 -19.92 -9.25
N ARG A 797 98.90 -19.15 -8.17
CA ARG A 797 99.96 -18.33 -7.56
C ARG A 797 101.14 -19.19 -7.12
N ILE A 798 102.35 -18.68 -7.37
CA ILE A 798 103.62 -19.23 -6.87
C ILE A 798 104.14 -18.21 -5.84
N ASP A 799 104.29 -18.64 -4.59
CA ASP A 799 104.75 -17.79 -3.50
C ASP A 799 106.24 -17.42 -3.65
N GLU A 800 106.57 -16.12 -3.62
CA GLU A 800 107.93 -15.64 -3.36
C GLU A 800 108.13 -15.33 -1.86
N GLU A 801 109.29 -15.68 -1.31
CA GLU A 801 109.56 -15.57 0.13
C GLU A 801 109.57 -14.11 0.68
N PRO A 802 109.12 -13.90 1.94
CA PRO A 802 109.01 -12.57 2.54
C PRO A 802 110.37 -11.97 2.92
N LYS A 803 110.54 -10.67 2.67
CA LYS A 803 111.76 -9.90 3.03
C LYS A 803 111.64 -9.29 4.45
N PRO A 804 112.74 -9.23 5.24
CA PRO A 804 112.68 -9.01 6.69
C PRO A 804 112.54 -7.54 7.14
N VAL A 805 112.00 -7.38 8.36
CA VAL A 805 111.69 -6.11 9.04
C VAL A 805 112.93 -5.49 9.74
N LYS A 806 112.92 -4.17 9.97
CA LYS A 806 113.93 -3.44 10.77
C LYS A 806 113.28 -2.54 11.86
N PRO A 807 113.78 -2.52 13.11
CA PRO A 807 113.17 -1.82 14.28
C PRO A 807 113.73 -0.37 14.49
N SER A 808 113.29 0.51 15.41
CA SER A 808 112.34 0.48 16.57
C SER A 808 111.91 1.90 17.03
N LYS A 809 110.71 2.02 17.65
CA LYS A 809 110.25 2.85 18.84
C LYS A 809 110.93 4.20 19.26
N PRO A 810 110.30 5.04 20.12
CA PRO A 810 108.91 5.11 20.60
C PRO A 810 108.26 6.53 20.56
N ASP A 811 106.96 6.65 20.89
CA ASP A 811 106.49 7.42 22.08
C ASP A 811 104.98 7.24 22.36
N LEU A 812 104.51 7.75 23.52
CA LEU A 812 103.15 7.75 24.08
C LEU A 812 102.94 9.07 24.87
N PRO A 813 101.76 9.35 25.46
CA PRO A 813 100.44 9.56 24.85
C PRO A 813 99.88 10.94 25.27
N GLU A 814 98.60 11.27 25.00
CA GLU A 814 97.88 12.21 25.88
C GLU A 814 96.35 11.98 25.90
N THR A 815 95.65 12.60 26.86
CA THR A 815 94.34 12.16 27.38
C THR A 815 93.45 13.33 27.86
N GLY A 816 92.12 13.22 27.68
CA GLY A 816 91.11 14.07 28.36
C GLY A 816 89.74 14.03 27.65
N THR A 817 88.54 14.02 28.27
CA THR A 817 87.94 14.83 29.38
C THR A 817 87.67 16.29 28.99
N GLU A 818 86.47 16.89 29.16
CA GLU A 818 85.16 16.41 29.64
C GLU A 818 84.01 17.41 29.29
N HIS A 819 82.75 16.98 29.45
CA HIS A 819 81.58 17.74 29.95
C HIS A 819 81.04 19.09 29.36
N ARG A 820 79.71 19.07 29.14
CA ARG A 820 78.66 20.05 29.58
C ARG A 820 78.29 21.33 28.78
N ASN A 821 77.05 21.27 28.27
CA ASN A 821 75.90 22.16 28.58
C ASN A 821 75.72 23.58 27.96
N THR A 822 74.53 23.71 27.33
CA THR A 822 73.53 24.80 27.46
C THR A 822 73.77 26.23 26.91
N ALA A 823 73.12 26.47 25.77
CA ALA A 823 71.94 27.38 25.63
C ALA A 823 72.10 28.91 25.45
N PHE A 824 70.94 29.53 25.13
CA PHE A 824 70.64 30.96 24.86
C PHE A 824 71.16 31.49 23.50
N ILE A 825 70.28 31.68 22.50
CA ILE A 825 69.32 32.80 22.26
C ILE A 825 70.03 34.04 21.68
N GLY A 826 69.57 34.53 20.51
CA GLY A 826 70.19 35.71 19.88
C GLY A 826 69.74 36.13 18.46
N PHE A 827 68.44 35.97 18.14
CA PHE A 827 67.60 36.83 17.26
C PHE A 827 68.22 37.77 16.17
N LEU A 828 67.50 37.84 15.01
CA LEU A 828 67.05 39.07 14.31
C LEU A 828 67.59 39.39 12.87
N LEU A 829 66.87 38.89 11.83
CA LEU A 829 66.48 39.59 10.57
C LEU A 829 67.60 40.08 9.58
N VAL A 830 67.42 40.41 8.28
CA VAL A 830 66.42 40.27 7.18
C VAL A 830 67.18 40.60 5.86
N CYS A 831 66.94 40.03 4.66
CA CYS A 831 65.74 40.16 3.84
C CYS A 831 65.65 39.15 2.65
N LEU A 832 64.43 39.05 2.11
CA LEU A 832 63.88 38.31 0.96
C LEU A 832 64.66 38.40 -0.39
N GLY A 833 64.38 37.48 -1.33
CA GLY A 833 64.94 37.57 -2.69
C GLY A 833 64.43 36.73 -3.89
N GLY A 834 63.35 35.93 -3.81
CA GLY A 834 62.63 35.43 -5.01
C GLY A 834 63.05 34.09 -5.68
N LEU A 835 62.01 33.26 -5.94
CA LEU A 835 61.60 32.56 -7.18
C LEU A 835 62.56 32.54 -8.41
N THR A 836 62.57 31.54 -9.31
CA THR A 836 61.73 30.33 -9.54
C THR A 836 62.51 29.30 -10.38
N PHE A 837 62.10 28.02 -10.39
CA PHE A 837 62.32 27.11 -11.53
C PHE A 837 61.15 26.13 -11.72
N ALA A 838 60.99 25.55 -12.91
CA ALA A 838 59.81 24.79 -13.32
C ALA A 838 60.12 23.70 -14.35
N LEU A 839 59.18 22.75 -14.52
CA LEU A 839 58.98 21.76 -15.60
C LEU A 839 57.63 21.04 -15.27
N GLN A 840 56.80 20.50 -16.18
CA GLN A 840 56.96 20.15 -17.60
C GLN A 840 55.56 20.02 -18.26
N GLU A 841 55.38 20.40 -19.54
CA GLU A 841 54.22 20.00 -20.40
C GLU A 841 54.44 20.46 -21.87
N LEU A 842 54.05 19.63 -22.86
CA LEU A 842 54.33 19.75 -24.31
C LEU A 842 53.43 18.72 -25.06
N ARG A 843 52.70 18.95 -26.16
CA ARG A 843 52.71 19.99 -27.22
C ARG A 843 51.32 20.30 -27.83
N ARG A 844 51.21 21.57 -28.26
CA ARG A 844 50.52 22.18 -29.43
C ARG A 844 49.87 21.26 -30.49
N PHE A 845 48.68 21.54 -31.07
CA PHE A 845 48.07 22.75 -31.73
C PHE A 845 48.25 22.84 -33.27
N ALA A 846 47.14 22.71 -34.02
CA ALA A 846 46.76 23.34 -35.31
C ALA A 846 45.50 22.62 -35.86
N HIS A 847 44.48 23.23 -36.48
CA HIS A 847 44.13 24.63 -36.83
C HIS A 847 42.58 24.72 -37.06
N LEU A 848 41.88 25.75 -37.59
CA LEU A 848 42.26 26.97 -38.33
C LEU A 848 41.34 28.19 -37.99
N LYS A 849 40.24 28.44 -38.74
CA LYS A 849 39.30 29.61 -38.76
C LYS A 849 37.95 29.16 -39.41
N LYS A 850 36.80 29.89 -39.46
CA LYS A 850 36.57 31.36 -39.47
C LYS A 850 35.08 31.80 -39.28
N GLY A 851 34.78 32.65 -38.27
CA GLY A 851 33.68 33.66 -38.27
C GLY A 851 32.20 33.20 -38.16
N SER A 852 31.21 34.08 -37.89
CA SER A 852 31.27 35.51 -37.48
C SER A 852 29.90 36.07 -36.99
N HIS A 853 29.94 37.27 -36.37
CA HIS A 853 28.84 38.20 -35.97
C HIS A 853 28.05 37.87 -34.68
N ASN A 854 27.73 38.75 -33.71
CA ASN A 854 28.04 40.17 -33.34
C ASN A 854 26.79 41.08 -33.17
N GLU A 855 26.54 41.48 -31.92
CA GLU A 855 25.76 42.65 -31.42
C GLU A 855 24.23 42.73 -31.62
N SER A 856 23.64 43.72 -30.94
CA SER A 856 22.23 43.88 -30.57
C SER A 856 21.45 44.89 -31.41
N ASN A 857 20.11 44.79 -31.44
CA ASN A 857 19.16 45.87 -31.11
C ASN A 857 17.70 45.52 -31.48
N SER A 858 16.83 45.36 -30.46
CA SER A 858 15.44 45.87 -30.41
C SER A 858 14.82 45.60 -29.04
#